data_AF-A0A7W1AAM8-F1
#
_entry.id   AF-A0A7W1AAM8-F1
#
_cell.length_a   1.000
_cell.length_b   1.000
_cell.length_c   1.000
_cell.angle_alpha   90.00
_cell.angle_beta   90.00
_cell.angle_gamma   90.00
#
_symmetry.space_group_name_H-M   'P 1'
#
loop_
_entity.id
_entity.type
_entity.pdbx_description
1 polymer ?
#
loop_
_entity_poly.entity_id
_entity_poly.type
_entity_poly.pdbx_seq_one_letter_code
_entity_poly.pdbx_strand_id
1 'polypeptide(L)'
;MSDPIPKDGGTEAAASEGIADGPLLDRLPPEDLPEELLLRRLGRLDTRRALAELCRNLPGLDEVLLPRGIQADALTRKSGGSARLLQGMARRISDNAAAWGAFRTAIQDQIPPETFTALEGFSPENLEELQRAHTTEGLLLAALSTEEEPEEGVVEALVDAWRAERGEAEKRASEDAHVRELESELERLKQDNERLSFGARAARERASALAEEVEVLTGERTDTSGLVRKAEERAASALDLRGQLDERIENLQRRGAQLEKALDSERSAYSRAAERVEELHEELGRVVEERDKIRNALQDARFTDRGFGELLVRAIKNEVATLPTSLESTAQAARLMEFMGKVLQAHADLRSPGEQTSEEDPDDKDPSPASQMRKTDGAGSATLPRVGGYARPRPTLSFRALGGAGEVGGSSHLLDFGKTRILVDAGIKPDGRGPVTPDFGGLDGLDAAVITHAHLDHCGALPLLVRDRPKMPIYCTPPSAKLIVSALNDHAAMGGGLPGGAPIHEVRKRLVPVPFGKPLDVGGTKVTLTESGHILGAASVLLSSGPATVFHTGDICMEDHFSIPSARLPEVRDIDLLIMEATLADQKPQPFSESIRTMVDVINDTTLERGGAVLIPTYALGQAQEIILGIKHYGREYGLDRDVFIYVDGSVVTTSERLYAEQLGYMKPYLQHSDPREIFFSENIRAVANDDGARERILSNPCAIIASPVTMQGGASAFYRRRLEKSSENAVILPSNAASYYGTHRAEGEEEQWRVERVSFAAHCTQDELLGITEKLKPRQIILIHGSRRRISDLAFRLAPDHKIHTPTVGETVRTVL
;
A
#
# COMPACT_ATOMS: atom_id res chain seq x y z
N MET A 1 81.74 -35.92 -33.95
CA MET A 1 82.55 -36.97 -33.29
C MET A 1 83.03 -36.40 -31.98
N SER A 2 83.00 -37.19 -30.92
CA SER A 2 83.80 -37.06 -29.69
C SER A 2 83.87 -35.68 -29.00
N ASP A 3 83.21 -35.58 -27.85
CA ASP A 3 83.76 -35.16 -26.54
C ASP A 3 85.26 -34.80 -26.50
N PRO A 4 85.70 -33.86 -25.60
CA PRO A 4 85.41 -34.01 -24.16
C PRO A 4 85.38 -32.72 -23.29
N ILE A 5 85.56 -32.97 -21.98
CA ILE A 5 86.09 -32.17 -20.85
C ILE A 5 85.11 -31.34 -19.96
N PRO A 6 85.35 -31.28 -18.62
CA PRO A 6 84.31 -31.62 -17.62
C PRO A 6 84.29 -30.69 -16.38
N LYS A 7 83.63 -31.09 -15.27
CA LYS A 7 84.23 -31.16 -13.91
C LYS A 7 83.25 -31.53 -12.79
N ASP A 8 83.78 -32.22 -11.77
CA ASP A 8 83.18 -32.37 -10.44
C ASP A 8 83.36 -31.12 -9.55
N GLY A 9 82.43 -30.96 -8.59
CA GLY A 9 82.78 -30.96 -7.16
C GLY A 9 83.20 -29.65 -6.47
N GLY A 10 82.44 -29.26 -5.43
CA GLY A 10 82.83 -28.23 -4.46
C GLY A 10 81.67 -27.76 -3.58
N THR A 11 81.59 -28.24 -2.33
CA THR A 11 80.52 -27.96 -1.34
C THR A 11 80.90 -26.83 -0.37
N GLU A 12 79.95 -25.95 0.00
CA GLU A 12 79.36 -25.91 1.36
C GLU A 12 78.35 -24.75 1.60
N ALA A 13 77.27 -25.10 2.32
CA ALA A 13 76.46 -24.31 3.24
C ALA A 13 75.96 -22.88 2.90
N ALA A 14 74.65 -22.79 2.62
CA ALA A 14 73.75 -21.88 3.34
C ALA A 14 72.35 -22.52 3.42
N ALA A 15 71.67 -22.44 4.56
CA ALA A 15 70.31 -22.94 4.71
C ALA A 15 69.31 -21.89 4.23
N SER A 16 68.33 -22.32 3.43
CA SER A 16 67.04 -21.65 3.28
C SER A 16 65.95 -22.70 3.45
N GLU A 17 64.90 -22.33 4.19
CA GLU A 17 63.86 -23.27 4.62
C GLU A 17 62.96 -23.68 3.44
N GLY A 18 62.56 -24.95 3.43
CA GLY A 18 61.89 -25.56 2.28
C GLY A 18 60.49 -25.00 2.05
N ILE A 19 60.25 -24.53 0.82
CA ILE A 19 58.94 -24.16 0.31
C ILE A 19 57.97 -25.34 0.43
N ALA A 20 56.78 -25.09 0.96
CA ALA A 20 55.72 -26.09 1.08
C ALA A 20 54.98 -26.26 -0.26
N ASP A 21 55.53 -27.11 -1.14
CA ASP A 21 54.89 -27.60 -2.37
C ASP A 21 53.70 -28.53 -2.05
N GLY A 22 52.60 -27.93 -1.61
CA GLY A 22 51.26 -28.49 -1.65
C GLY A 22 50.38 -27.66 -2.59
N PRO A 23 49.38 -28.26 -3.27
CA PRO A 23 48.51 -27.52 -4.17
C PRO A 23 47.80 -26.39 -3.40
N LEU A 24 47.66 -25.22 -4.03
CA LEU A 24 47.10 -24.01 -3.39
C LEU A 24 45.70 -24.20 -2.79
N LEU A 25 44.96 -25.24 -3.22
CA LEU A 25 43.68 -25.67 -2.66
C LEU A 25 43.75 -26.12 -1.19
N ASP A 26 44.93 -26.47 -0.66
CA ASP A 26 45.15 -26.98 0.70
C ASP A 26 45.62 -25.91 1.71
N ARG A 27 45.46 -24.61 1.39
CA ARG A 27 45.81 -23.47 2.28
C ARG A 27 44.59 -22.65 2.73
N LEU A 28 44.75 -21.89 3.82
CA LEU A 28 43.75 -20.98 4.39
C LEU A 28 43.70 -19.61 3.66
N PRO A 29 42.63 -18.80 3.81
CA PRO A 29 42.59 -17.42 3.31
C PRO A 29 43.57 -16.47 4.02
N PRO A 30 43.84 -15.28 3.44
CA PRO A 30 44.61 -14.22 4.09
C PRO A 30 43.98 -13.74 5.41
N GLU A 31 44.80 -13.40 6.40
CA GLU A 31 44.34 -13.11 7.77
C GLU A 31 43.42 -11.88 7.88
N ASP A 32 43.62 -10.87 7.02
CA ASP A 32 42.85 -9.60 7.03
C ASP A 32 41.53 -9.62 6.22
N LEU A 33 41.15 -10.77 5.66
CA LEU A 33 40.00 -10.88 4.78
C LEU A 33 38.66 -10.61 5.51
N PRO A 34 37.82 -9.63 5.08
CA PRO A 34 36.58 -9.32 5.78
C PRO A 34 35.56 -10.48 5.79
N GLU A 35 35.11 -10.93 6.97
CA GLU A 35 34.04 -11.96 7.13
C GLU A 35 32.77 -11.58 6.35
N GLU A 36 32.47 -10.28 6.26
CA GLU A 36 31.34 -9.68 5.54
C GLU A 36 31.41 -9.85 4.01
N LEU A 37 32.61 -9.91 3.43
CA LEU A 37 32.81 -10.20 2.01
C LEU A 37 32.34 -11.62 1.68
N LEU A 38 32.77 -12.58 2.51
CA LEU A 38 32.38 -13.99 2.39
C LEU A 38 30.87 -14.14 2.56
N LEU A 39 30.29 -13.52 3.59
CA LEU A 39 28.85 -13.53 3.85
C LEU A 39 28.03 -12.99 2.68
N ARG A 40 28.43 -11.86 2.09
CA ARG A 40 27.77 -11.29 0.91
C ARG A 40 27.89 -12.17 -0.32
N ARG A 41 29.03 -12.84 -0.52
CA ARG A 41 29.25 -13.67 -1.71
C ARG A 41 28.60 -15.04 -1.63
N LEU A 42 28.60 -15.68 -0.45
CA LEU A 42 27.73 -16.83 -0.17
C LEU A 42 26.25 -16.47 -0.42
N GLY A 43 25.85 -15.25 -0.03
CA GLY A 43 24.55 -14.66 -0.32
C GLY A 43 24.29 -14.28 -1.80
N ARG A 44 25.18 -14.62 -2.75
CA ARG A 44 25.05 -14.24 -4.18
C ARG A 44 25.46 -15.33 -5.19
N LEU A 45 25.80 -16.54 -4.75
CA LEU A 45 26.15 -17.66 -5.65
C LEU A 45 24.94 -18.10 -6.49
N ASP A 46 24.94 -17.83 -7.80
CA ASP A 46 23.75 -18.04 -8.67
C ASP A 46 23.83 -19.32 -9.54
N THR A 47 24.97 -20.02 -9.58
CA THR A 47 25.13 -21.22 -10.43
C THR A 47 24.93 -22.54 -9.67
N ARG A 48 24.03 -23.40 -10.17
CA ARG A 48 23.74 -24.72 -9.57
C ARG A 48 24.97 -25.63 -9.45
N ARG A 49 25.99 -25.44 -10.31
CA ARG A 49 27.23 -26.21 -10.30
C ARG A 49 28.15 -25.79 -9.15
N ALA A 50 28.46 -24.50 -9.06
CA ALA A 50 29.29 -23.95 -7.98
C ALA A 50 28.65 -24.21 -6.61
N LEU A 51 27.33 -24.04 -6.50
CA LEU A 51 26.57 -24.34 -5.29
C LEU A 51 26.67 -25.83 -4.90
N ALA A 52 26.62 -26.75 -5.87
CA ALA A 52 26.76 -28.19 -5.63
C ALA A 52 28.22 -28.63 -5.35
N GLU A 53 29.22 -27.85 -5.75
CA GLU A 53 30.63 -28.06 -5.36
C GLU A 53 30.89 -27.55 -3.94
N LEU A 54 30.33 -26.41 -3.54
CA LEU A 54 30.33 -25.96 -2.14
C LEU A 54 29.59 -26.94 -1.22
N CYS A 55 28.35 -27.32 -1.54
CA CYS A 55 27.52 -28.17 -0.67
C CYS A 55 28.10 -29.58 -0.47
N ARG A 56 28.92 -30.09 -1.40
CA ARG A 56 29.62 -31.37 -1.23
C ARG A 56 30.72 -31.32 -0.17
N ASN A 57 31.31 -30.14 0.06
CA ASN A 57 32.43 -29.95 0.98
C ASN A 57 32.02 -29.25 2.29
N LEU A 58 30.82 -28.64 2.35
CA LEU A 58 30.28 -27.94 3.51
C LEU A 58 28.93 -28.55 3.96
N PRO A 59 28.92 -29.52 4.89
CA PRO A 59 27.70 -30.17 5.37
C PRO A 59 26.72 -29.19 6.02
N GLY A 60 25.43 -29.26 5.62
CA GLY A 60 24.35 -28.39 6.09
C GLY A 60 24.19 -27.08 5.30
N LEU A 61 25.06 -26.81 4.32
CA LEU A 61 24.90 -25.68 3.39
C LEU A 61 23.74 -25.91 2.40
N ASP A 62 23.53 -27.16 2.02
CA ASP A 62 22.41 -27.63 1.22
C ASP A 62 21.07 -27.34 1.91
N GLU A 63 20.96 -27.53 3.22
CA GLU A 63 19.76 -27.18 4.00
C GLU A 63 19.48 -25.67 4.07
N VAL A 64 20.46 -24.81 3.75
CA VAL A 64 20.33 -23.35 3.79
C VAL A 64 20.10 -22.76 2.40
N LEU A 65 20.77 -23.26 1.36
CA LEU A 65 20.75 -22.68 0.01
C LEU A 65 19.81 -23.39 -0.99
N LEU A 66 19.41 -24.66 -0.76
CA LEU A 66 18.59 -25.43 -1.71
C LEU A 66 17.07 -25.54 -1.43
N PRO A 67 16.49 -25.37 -0.22
CA PRO A 67 15.07 -25.73 0.00
C PRO A 67 14.04 -24.82 -0.68
N ARG A 68 14.46 -23.64 -1.18
CA ARG A 68 13.60 -22.65 -1.83
C ARG A 68 14.44 -21.96 -2.91
N GLY A 69 13.84 -21.64 -4.07
CA GLY A 69 14.49 -20.89 -5.15
C GLY A 69 14.71 -19.43 -4.79
N ILE A 70 15.61 -19.19 -3.84
CA ILE A 70 15.94 -17.88 -3.28
C ILE A 70 17.18 -17.36 -4.03
N GLN A 71 17.02 -16.27 -4.78
CA GLN A 71 18.17 -15.41 -5.06
C GLN A 71 18.63 -14.81 -3.72
N ALA A 72 19.89 -15.04 -3.37
CA ALA A 72 20.32 -15.12 -1.98
C ALA A 72 20.47 -13.77 -1.22
N ASP A 73 20.10 -12.64 -1.84
CA ASP A 73 20.02 -11.32 -1.21
C ASP A 73 18.95 -11.25 -0.08
N ALA A 74 18.04 -12.23 -0.01
CA ALA A 74 17.07 -12.36 1.09
C ALA A 74 17.69 -12.89 2.41
N LEU A 75 18.79 -13.66 2.34
CA LEU A 75 19.39 -14.30 3.52
C LEU A 75 20.15 -13.31 4.42
N THR A 76 20.55 -12.15 3.89
CA THR A 76 21.35 -11.14 4.61
C THR A 76 20.50 -10.07 5.29
N ARG A 77 19.19 -9.94 4.99
CA ARG A 77 18.40 -8.75 5.39
C ARG A 77 17.38 -8.93 6.52
N LYS A 78 16.83 -10.12 6.80
CA LYS A 78 15.91 -10.36 7.95
C LYS A 78 15.56 -11.85 8.17
N SER A 79 16.29 -12.54 9.06
CA SER A 79 15.75 -13.58 9.96
C SER A 79 16.84 -14.09 10.91
N GLY A 80 16.54 -14.23 12.21
CA GLY A 80 17.54 -14.56 13.24
C GLY A 80 18.13 -15.98 13.19
N GLY A 81 17.55 -16.88 12.38
CA GLY A 81 18.05 -18.25 12.19
C GLY A 81 19.12 -18.33 11.10
N SER A 82 18.80 -17.89 9.88
CA SER A 82 19.66 -18.07 8.71
C SER A 82 20.94 -17.22 8.74
N ALA A 83 20.89 -16.01 9.31
CA ALA A 83 22.08 -15.16 9.43
C ALA A 83 23.19 -15.79 10.30
N ARG A 84 22.80 -16.43 11.42
CA ARG A 84 23.75 -17.14 12.30
C ARG A 84 24.36 -18.38 11.63
N LEU A 85 23.60 -19.06 10.78
CA LEU A 85 24.09 -20.20 9.99
C LEU A 85 25.11 -19.74 8.94
N LEU A 86 24.83 -18.65 8.21
CA LEU A 86 25.79 -18.08 7.26
C LEU A 86 27.06 -17.56 7.94
N GLN A 87 26.98 -16.93 9.13
CA GLN A 87 28.15 -16.56 9.95
C GLN A 87 28.96 -17.80 10.36
N GLY A 88 28.29 -18.88 10.79
CA GLY A 88 28.95 -20.15 11.06
C GLY A 88 29.62 -20.78 9.82
N MET A 89 29.09 -20.52 8.62
CA MET A 89 29.65 -21.03 7.36
C MET A 89 30.80 -20.17 6.83
N ALA A 90 30.72 -18.83 6.95
CA ALA A 90 31.81 -17.93 6.61
C ALA A 90 33.06 -18.25 7.44
N ARG A 91 32.89 -18.43 8.77
CA ARG A 91 33.99 -18.85 9.67
C ARG A 91 34.56 -20.21 9.30
N ARG A 92 33.73 -21.20 8.96
CA ARG A 92 34.21 -22.50 8.46
C ARG A 92 35.02 -22.40 7.16
N ILE A 93 34.71 -21.42 6.30
CA ILE A 93 35.49 -21.15 5.08
C ILE A 93 36.81 -20.46 5.43
N SER A 94 36.83 -19.57 6.43
CA SER A 94 38.05 -18.97 6.99
C SER A 94 38.96 -19.98 7.68
N ASP A 95 38.39 -20.95 8.41
CA ASP A 95 39.11 -21.88 9.28
C ASP A 95 39.47 -23.22 8.62
N ASN A 96 39.07 -23.47 7.36
CA ASN A 96 39.26 -24.76 6.69
C ASN A 96 39.71 -24.61 5.23
N ALA A 97 40.91 -25.08 4.94
CA ALA A 97 41.53 -24.99 3.62
C ALA A 97 40.70 -25.62 2.49
N ALA A 98 40.11 -26.80 2.69
CA ALA A 98 39.30 -27.46 1.68
C ALA A 98 37.99 -26.69 1.40
N ALA A 99 37.41 -26.07 2.43
CA ALA A 99 36.26 -25.18 2.27
C ALA A 99 36.63 -23.88 1.54
N TRP A 100 37.81 -23.32 1.82
CA TRP A 100 38.38 -22.16 1.12
C TRP A 100 38.66 -22.46 -0.37
N GLY A 101 39.29 -23.60 -0.66
CA GLY A 101 39.50 -24.08 -2.03
C GLY A 101 38.18 -24.22 -2.80
N ALA A 102 37.19 -24.89 -2.22
CA ALA A 102 35.85 -25.01 -2.82
C ALA A 102 35.16 -23.65 -3.02
N PHE A 103 35.34 -22.71 -2.09
CA PHE A 103 34.80 -21.36 -2.21
C PHE A 103 35.41 -20.57 -3.38
N ARG A 104 36.73 -20.59 -3.53
CA ARG A 104 37.43 -19.92 -4.65
C ARG A 104 36.97 -20.43 -6.01
N THR A 105 36.96 -21.75 -6.22
CA THR A 105 36.47 -22.36 -7.48
C THR A 105 35.03 -21.94 -7.78
N ALA A 106 34.17 -21.83 -6.77
CA ALA A 106 32.77 -21.44 -6.95
C ALA A 106 32.56 -19.97 -7.32
N ILE A 107 33.43 -19.05 -6.90
CA ILE A 107 33.36 -17.63 -7.27
C ILE A 107 34.12 -17.29 -8.56
N GLN A 108 35.15 -18.07 -8.92
CA GLN A 108 35.96 -17.89 -10.13
C GLN A 108 35.09 -17.84 -11.41
N ASP A 109 34.14 -18.78 -11.53
CA ASP A 109 33.15 -18.86 -12.63
C ASP A 109 32.18 -17.64 -12.71
N GLN A 110 32.18 -16.74 -11.72
CA GLN A 110 31.26 -15.59 -11.61
C GLN A 110 31.96 -14.24 -11.77
N ILE A 111 33.27 -14.23 -11.99
CA ILE A 111 34.08 -13.02 -12.17
C ILE A 111 34.30 -12.82 -13.69
N PRO A 112 34.00 -11.64 -14.27
CA PRO A 112 34.20 -11.40 -15.69
C PRO A 112 35.68 -11.59 -16.08
N PRO A 113 36.01 -12.28 -17.19
CA PRO A 113 37.39 -12.51 -17.61
C PRO A 113 38.22 -11.21 -17.70
N GLU A 114 37.59 -10.12 -18.15
CA GLU A 114 38.24 -8.80 -18.20
C GLU A 114 38.77 -8.32 -16.84
N THR A 115 38.16 -8.76 -15.73
CA THR A 115 38.54 -8.36 -14.36
C THR A 115 39.81 -9.08 -13.90
N PHE A 116 40.08 -10.30 -14.39
CA PHE A 116 41.37 -10.96 -14.18
C PHE A 116 42.48 -10.28 -14.99
N THR A 117 42.23 -9.95 -16.26
CA THR A 117 43.19 -9.21 -17.09
C THR A 117 43.47 -7.80 -16.55
N ALA A 118 42.48 -7.14 -15.95
CA ALA A 118 42.67 -5.86 -15.26
C ALA A 118 43.56 -5.98 -14.01
N LEU A 119 43.58 -7.15 -13.36
CA LEU A 119 44.41 -7.41 -12.18
C LEU A 119 45.88 -7.68 -12.53
N GLU A 120 46.17 -8.30 -13.68
CA GLU A 120 47.54 -8.56 -14.17
C GLU A 120 48.39 -7.28 -14.30
N GLY A 121 47.75 -6.11 -14.42
CA GLY A 121 48.38 -4.79 -14.46
C GLY A 121 48.09 -3.90 -13.25
N PHE A 122 47.61 -4.45 -12.13
CA PHE A 122 47.21 -3.67 -10.96
C PHE A 122 48.40 -2.98 -10.27
N SER A 123 48.18 -1.75 -9.80
CA SER A 123 49.01 -1.12 -8.77
C SER A 123 48.14 -0.23 -7.87
N PRO A 124 48.57 0.06 -6.62
CA PRO A 124 47.84 1.00 -5.76
C PRO A 124 47.61 2.38 -6.39
N GLU A 125 48.46 2.77 -7.35
CA GLU A 125 48.37 4.05 -8.07
C GLU A 125 47.30 4.07 -9.18
N ASN A 126 46.89 2.90 -9.73
CA ASN A 126 45.88 2.82 -10.79
C ASN A 126 44.48 2.37 -10.31
N LEU A 127 44.33 2.11 -9.01
CA LEU A 127 43.07 1.69 -8.38
C LEU A 127 41.88 2.61 -8.70
N GLU A 128 42.05 3.94 -8.63
CA GLU A 128 40.97 4.90 -8.96
C GLU A 128 40.52 4.84 -10.44
N GLU A 129 41.41 4.43 -11.34
CA GLU A 129 41.08 4.26 -12.76
C GLU A 129 40.37 2.92 -12.99
N LEU A 130 40.86 1.84 -12.39
CA LEU A 130 40.23 0.51 -12.44
C LEU A 130 38.83 0.52 -11.81
N GLN A 131 38.62 1.28 -10.73
CA GLN A 131 37.32 1.47 -10.09
C GLN A 131 36.24 2.09 -11.00
N ARG A 132 36.61 2.71 -12.13
CA ARG A 132 35.65 3.23 -13.12
C ARG A 132 35.04 2.13 -14.00
N ALA A 133 35.72 1.00 -14.13
CA ALA A 133 35.32 -0.12 -14.99
C ALA A 133 34.98 -1.40 -14.20
N HIS A 134 35.62 -1.62 -13.05
CA HIS A 134 35.46 -2.81 -12.22
C HIS A 134 35.13 -2.40 -10.77
N THR A 135 34.22 -3.14 -10.12
CA THR A 135 33.95 -2.91 -8.68
C THR A 135 35.15 -3.35 -7.83
N THR A 136 35.47 -2.61 -6.77
CA THR A 136 36.50 -2.98 -5.77
C THR A 136 36.31 -4.40 -5.24
N GLU A 137 35.06 -4.79 -4.99
CA GLU A 137 34.68 -6.14 -4.57
C GLU A 137 35.02 -7.21 -5.63
N GLY A 138 34.89 -6.90 -6.92
CA GLY A 138 35.22 -7.80 -8.03
C GLY A 138 36.72 -7.98 -8.24
N LEU A 139 37.49 -6.89 -8.13
CA LEU A 139 38.97 -6.93 -8.18
C LEU A 139 39.53 -7.75 -7.01
N LEU A 140 39.02 -7.54 -5.80
CA LEU A 140 39.41 -8.31 -4.62
C LEU A 140 39.10 -9.81 -4.78
N LEU A 141 37.92 -10.15 -5.30
CA LEU A 141 37.56 -11.56 -5.53
C LEU A 141 38.36 -12.19 -6.68
N ALA A 142 38.76 -11.43 -7.70
CA ALA A 142 39.67 -11.90 -8.75
C ALA A 142 41.03 -12.28 -8.16
N ALA A 143 41.62 -11.39 -7.35
CA ALA A 143 42.90 -11.62 -6.68
C ALA A 143 42.88 -12.82 -5.73
N LEU A 144 41.73 -13.07 -5.08
CA LEU A 144 41.56 -14.22 -4.19
C LEU A 144 41.27 -15.54 -4.94
N SER A 145 41.07 -15.53 -6.26
CA SER A 145 40.63 -16.69 -7.06
C SER A 145 41.63 -17.12 -8.15
N THR A 146 42.82 -16.53 -8.22
CA THR A 146 43.88 -16.93 -9.15
C THR A 146 44.50 -18.29 -8.79
N GLU A 147 45.10 -18.95 -9.78
CA GLU A 147 45.91 -20.16 -9.58
C GLU A 147 47.33 -19.84 -9.07
N GLU A 148 47.76 -18.58 -9.15
CA GLU A 148 49.02 -18.07 -8.60
C GLU A 148 48.76 -17.31 -7.29
N GLU A 149 49.76 -17.25 -6.40
CA GLU A 149 49.67 -16.50 -5.14
C GLU A 149 49.53 -15.00 -5.43
N PRO A 150 48.49 -14.32 -4.93
CA PRO A 150 48.37 -12.88 -5.11
C PRO A 150 49.43 -12.16 -4.26
N GLU A 151 50.04 -11.11 -4.82
CA GLU A 151 50.99 -10.28 -4.08
C GLU A 151 50.29 -9.67 -2.84
N GLU A 152 50.92 -9.81 -1.68
CA GLU A 152 50.30 -9.47 -0.38
C GLU A 152 49.82 -8.01 -0.31
N GLY A 153 50.63 -7.08 -0.82
CA GLY A 153 50.28 -5.64 -0.91
C GLY A 153 49.17 -5.30 -1.91
N VAL A 154 48.83 -6.19 -2.85
CA VAL A 154 47.67 -6.03 -3.75
C VAL A 154 46.37 -6.37 -3.03
N VAL A 155 46.38 -7.46 -2.24
CA VAL A 155 45.23 -7.87 -1.43
C VAL A 155 44.93 -6.83 -0.35
N GLU A 156 45.96 -6.36 0.36
CA GLU A 156 45.85 -5.34 1.41
C GLU A 156 45.19 -4.04 0.88
N ALA A 157 45.71 -3.49 -0.22
CA ALA A 157 45.18 -2.28 -0.85
C ALA A 157 43.71 -2.43 -1.30
N LEU A 158 43.32 -3.58 -1.83
CA LEU A 158 41.94 -3.86 -2.25
C LEU A 158 40.98 -4.07 -1.07
N VAL A 159 41.45 -4.66 0.04
CA VAL A 159 40.67 -4.79 1.28
C VAL A 159 40.36 -3.44 1.90
N ASP A 160 41.35 -2.55 2.00
CA ASP A 160 41.14 -1.21 2.59
C ASP A 160 40.23 -0.33 1.73
N ALA A 161 40.39 -0.37 0.41
CA ALA A 161 39.48 0.31 -0.52
C ALA A 161 38.03 -0.20 -0.40
N TRP A 162 37.84 -1.52 -0.25
CA TRP A 162 36.51 -2.11 -0.05
C TRP A 162 35.89 -1.68 1.30
N ARG A 163 36.68 -1.63 2.38
CA ARG A 163 36.23 -1.15 3.71
C ARG A 163 35.80 0.31 3.65
N ALA A 164 36.55 1.18 2.96
CA ALA A 164 36.21 2.60 2.79
C ALA A 164 34.89 2.80 1.99
N GLU A 165 34.74 2.12 0.86
CA GLU A 165 33.52 2.17 0.02
C GLU A 165 32.26 1.72 0.80
N ARG A 166 32.41 0.73 1.69
CA ARG A 166 31.32 0.23 2.56
C ARG A 166 30.91 1.25 3.62
N GLY A 167 31.87 1.87 4.32
CA GLY A 167 31.60 2.87 5.35
C GLY A 167 30.83 4.09 4.83
N GLU A 168 31.15 4.56 3.62
CA GLU A 168 30.37 5.63 2.98
C GLU A 168 28.95 5.18 2.59
N ALA A 169 28.80 3.97 2.04
CA ALA A 169 27.51 3.47 1.60
C ALA A 169 26.52 3.29 2.77
N GLU A 170 26.99 2.84 3.93
CA GLU A 170 26.15 2.71 5.13
C GLU A 170 25.75 4.05 5.72
N LYS A 171 26.67 5.04 5.71
CA LYS A 171 26.36 6.41 6.13
C LYS A 171 25.24 7.03 5.28
N ARG A 172 25.36 6.95 3.94
CA ARG A 172 24.33 7.43 3.01
C ARG A 172 22.99 6.70 3.20
N ALA A 173 23.01 5.38 3.43
CA ALA A 173 21.79 4.60 3.67
C ALA A 173 21.08 4.98 4.99
N SER A 174 21.83 5.39 6.02
CA SER A 174 21.29 5.90 7.28
C SER A 174 20.67 7.30 7.10
N GLU A 175 21.36 8.19 6.38
CA GLU A 175 20.87 9.53 6.03
C GLU A 175 19.57 9.44 5.19
N ASP A 176 19.55 8.60 4.15
CA ASP A 176 18.36 8.29 3.34
C ASP A 176 17.18 7.74 4.16
N ALA A 177 17.44 6.93 5.19
CA ALA A 177 16.39 6.36 6.04
C ALA A 177 15.75 7.44 6.92
N HIS A 178 16.55 8.35 7.49
CA HIS A 178 16.06 9.46 8.30
C HIS A 178 15.29 10.49 7.45
N VAL A 179 15.74 10.77 6.22
CA VAL A 179 14.98 11.62 5.27
C VAL A 179 13.60 11.03 4.99
N ARG A 180 13.49 9.72 4.73
CA ARG A 180 12.20 9.06 4.48
C ARG A 180 11.26 9.06 5.69
N GLU A 181 11.81 8.99 6.90
CA GLU A 181 11.03 9.11 8.14
C GLU A 181 10.41 10.52 8.27
N LEU A 182 11.22 11.56 8.03
CA LEU A 182 10.76 12.95 8.02
C LEU A 182 9.77 13.26 6.88
N GLU A 183 9.98 12.70 5.68
CA GLU A 183 9.03 12.80 4.56
C GLU A 183 7.67 12.16 4.92
N SER A 184 7.68 11.00 5.56
CA SER A 184 6.46 10.30 6.01
C SER A 184 5.71 11.06 7.11
N GLU A 185 6.43 11.67 8.06
CA GLU A 185 5.83 12.50 9.11
C GLU A 185 5.24 13.80 8.55
N LEU A 186 5.95 14.46 7.63
CA LEU A 186 5.45 15.64 6.91
C LEU A 186 4.17 15.32 6.12
N GLU A 187 4.14 14.18 5.42
CA GLU A 187 2.99 13.77 4.61
C GLU A 187 1.75 13.48 5.47
N ARG A 188 1.95 12.80 6.60
CA ARG A 188 0.88 12.61 7.60
C ARG A 188 0.32 13.94 8.12
N LEU A 189 1.19 14.92 8.40
CA LEU A 189 0.77 16.24 8.87
C LEU A 189 0.01 17.04 7.79
N LYS A 190 0.37 16.90 6.51
CA LYS A 190 -0.44 17.46 5.41
C LYS A 190 -1.85 16.88 5.41
N GLN A 191 -1.97 15.55 5.46
CA GLN A 191 -3.26 14.84 5.41
C GLN A 191 -4.18 15.21 6.59
N ASP A 192 -3.62 15.28 7.81
CA ASP A 192 -4.39 15.71 8.99
C ASP A 192 -4.84 17.19 8.86
N ASN A 193 -4.01 18.08 8.30
CA ASN A 193 -4.37 19.47 8.04
C ASN A 193 -5.44 19.63 6.94
N GLU A 194 -5.34 18.90 5.83
CA GLU A 194 -6.37 18.87 4.79
C GLU A 194 -7.72 18.39 5.35
N ARG A 195 -7.71 17.32 6.16
CA ARG A 195 -8.91 16.78 6.83
C ARG A 195 -9.56 17.78 7.77
N LEU A 196 -8.77 18.54 8.53
CA LEU A 196 -9.26 19.62 9.41
C LEU A 196 -9.81 20.81 8.61
N SER A 197 -9.15 21.20 7.51
CA SER A 197 -9.60 22.25 6.59
C SER A 197 -10.94 21.89 5.94
N PHE A 198 -11.09 20.64 5.47
CA PHE A 198 -12.34 20.10 4.94
C PHE A 198 -13.47 20.14 5.98
N GLY A 199 -13.20 19.67 7.21
CA GLY A 199 -14.16 19.71 8.30
C GLY A 199 -14.62 21.14 8.64
N ALA A 200 -13.70 22.11 8.64
CA ALA A 200 -14.02 23.52 8.87
C ALA A 200 -14.83 24.15 7.72
N ARG A 201 -14.53 23.80 6.46
CA ARG A 201 -15.27 24.30 5.28
C ARG A 201 -16.69 23.73 5.25
N ALA A 202 -16.86 22.42 5.42
CA ALA A 202 -18.16 21.76 5.50
C ALA A 202 -19.03 22.25 6.67
N ALA A 203 -18.42 22.63 7.80
CA ALA A 203 -19.13 23.25 8.93
C ALA A 203 -19.66 24.66 8.58
N ARG A 204 -18.89 25.47 7.84
CA ARG A 204 -19.34 26.80 7.38
C ARG A 204 -20.45 26.70 6.34
N GLU A 205 -20.35 25.75 5.41
CA GLU A 205 -21.39 25.53 4.39
C GLU A 205 -22.71 25.07 5.02
N ARG A 206 -22.68 24.16 5.99
CA ARG A 206 -23.86 23.79 6.78
C ARG A 206 -24.46 24.96 7.55
N ALA A 207 -23.62 25.84 8.13
CA ALA A 207 -24.09 27.03 8.81
C ALA A 207 -24.76 28.03 7.85
N SER A 208 -24.25 28.15 6.61
CA SER A 208 -24.84 28.99 5.56
C SER A 208 -26.19 28.44 5.09
N ALA A 209 -26.28 27.14 4.80
CA ALA A 209 -27.52 26.50 4.38
C ALA A 209 -28.62 26.58 5.46
N LEU A 210 -28.26 26.41 6.73
CA LEU A 210 -29.18 26.61 7.86
C LEU A 210 -29.65 28.07 8.00
N ALA A 211 -28.80 29.05 7.68
CA ALA A 211 -29.20 30.46 7.70
C ALA A 211 -30.21 30.78 6.58
N GLU A 212 -29.99 30.22 5.39
CA GLU A 212 -30.88 30.36 4.23
C GLU A 212 -32.22 29.63 4.44
N GLU A 213 -32.22 28.43 5.04
CA GLU A 213 -33.43 27.71 5.44
C GLU A 213 -34.22 28.49 6.52
N VAL A 214 -33.54 29.13 7.48
CA VAL A 214 -34.18 30.02 8.46
C VAL A 214 -34.78 31.26 7.78
N GLU A 215 -34.11 31.84 6.78
CA GLU A 215 -34.61 33.00 6.02
C GLU A 215 -35.89 32.63 5.24
N VAL A 216 -35.89 31.50 4.52
CA VAL A 216 -37.08 30.96 3.81
C VAL A 216 -38.23 30.70 4.79
N LEU A 217 -37.98 30.03 5.91
CA LEU A 217 -39.01 29.75 6.93
C LEU A 217 -39.55 31.03 7.60
N THR A 218 -38.73 32.08 7.74
CA THR A 218 -39.24 33.40 8.17
C THR A 218 -40.05 34.12 7.09
N GLY A 219 -39.74 33.93 5.80
CA GLY A 219 -40.54 34.38 4.67
C GLY A 219 -41.91 33.71 4.61
N GLU A 220 -41.96 32.37 4.69
CA GLU A 220 -43.22 31.60 4.71
C GLU A 220 -44.11 31.98 5.91
N ARG A 221 -43.50 32.30 7.06
CA ARG A 221 -44.20 32.84 8.24
C ARG A 221 -44.83 34.23 8.01
N THR A 222 -44.28 35.03 7.09
CA THR A 222 -44.90 36.33 6.73
C THR A 222 -46.04 36.17 5.73
N ASP A 223 -45.92 35.32 4.71
CA ASP A 223 -46.99 35.11 3.71
C ASP A 223 -48.20 34.32 4.26
N THR A 224 -48.00 33.47 5.27
CA THR A 224 -49.11 32.76 5.93
C THR A 224 -50.08 33.66 6.69
N SER A 225 -49.80 34.96 6.85
CA SER A 225 -50.79 35.93 7.36
C SER A 225 -51.80 36.41 6.29
N GLY A 226 -51.53 36.22 5.00
CA GLY A 226 -52.41 36.69 3.91
C GLY A 226 -53.52 35.71 3.51
N LEU A 227 -53.29 34.40 3.64
CA LEU A 227 -54.15 33.36 3.05
C LEU A 227 -55.17 32.73 4.02
N VAL A 228 -55.10 33.04 5.32
CA VAL A 228 -56.00 32.47 6.34
C VAL A 228 -57.46 32.95 6.21
N ARG A 229 -57.74 34.07 5.53
CA ARG A 229 -59.10 34.66 5.43
C ARG A 229 -60.01 34.06 4.34
N LYS A 230 -59.76 32.84 3.85
CA LYS A 230 -60.57 32.25 2.75
C LYS A 230 -60.70 30.72 2.73
N ALA A 231 -60.39 30.04 3.84
CA ALA A 231 -60.41 28.57 3.92
C ALA A 231 -61.15 28.01 5.17
N GLU A 232 -62.11 28.77 5.74
CA GLU A 232 -62.82 28.39 6.97
C GLU A 232 -63.99 27.38 6.79
N GLU A 233 -64.29 26.91 5.56
CA GLU A 233 -65.58 26.21 5.30
C GLU A 233 -65.56 24.67 5.22
N ARG A 234 -64.42 23.96 5.37
CA ARG A 234 -64.39 22.48 5.27
C ARG A 234 -63.53 21.78 6.32
N ALA A 235 -64.00 21.81 7.57
CA ALA A 235 -63.43 21.04 8.68
C ALA A 235 -64.00 19.61 8.77
N ALA A 236 -63.15 18.63 9.11
CA ALA A 236 -63.49 17.42 9.88
C ALA A 236 -62.23 16.59 10.22
N SER A 237 -61.39 16.28 9.24
CA SER A 237 -60.28 15.32 9.39
C SER A 237 -58.97 15.90 9.94
N ALA A 238 -58.85 17.22 10.07
CA ALA A 238 -57.60 17.88 10.48
C ALA A 238 -57.33 17.85 12.00
N LEU A 239 -58.34 17.55 12.82
CA LEU A 239 -58.21 17.56 14.29
C LEU A 239 -57.40 16.37 14.83
N ASP A 240 -57.54 15.18 14.22
CA ASP A 240 -56.81 13.97 14.63
C ASP A 240 -55.31 14.04 14.23
N LEU A 241 -55.03 14.49 13.01
CA LEU A 241 -53.65 14.69 12.54
C LEU A 241 -52.90 15.74 13.36
N ARG A 242 -53.60 16.80 13.80
CA ARG A 242 -53.04 17.84 14.66
C ARG A 242 -52.64 17.30 16.02
N GLY A 243 -53.50 16.50 16.68
CA GLY A 243 -53.15 15.86 17.96
C GLY A 243 -51.92 14.96 17.86
N GLN A 244 -51.82 14.17 16.79
CA GLN A 244 -50.66 13.29 16.54
C GLN A 244 -49.36 14.07 16.25
N LEU A 245 -49.47 15.26 15.63
CA LEU A 245 -48.32 16.14 15.39
C LEU A 245 -47.90 16.87 16.67
N ASP A 246 -48.84 17.39 17.45
CA ASP A 246 -48.57 18.08 18.72
C ASP A 246 -47.84 17.13 19.72
N GLU A 247 -48.30 15.87 19.86
CA GLU A 247 -47.64 14.87 20.71
C GLU A 247 -46.22 14.51 20.21
N ARG A 248 -46.03 14.47 18.89
CA ARG A 248 -44.72 14.17 18.26
C ARG A 248 -43.73 15.33 18.41
N ILE A 249 -44.21 16.58 18.38
CA ILE A 249 -43.43 17.79 18.64
C ILE A 249 -42.99 17.82 20.11
N GLU A 250 -43.88 17.56 21.08
CA GLU A 250 -43.50 17.49 22.50
C GLU A 250 -42.43 16.42 22.77
N ASN A 251 -42.52 15.26 22.10
CA ASN A 251 -41.56 14.18 22.28
C ASN A 251 -40.17 14.57 21.73
N LEU A 252 -40.12 15.21 20.56
CA LEU A 252 -38.88 15.75 20.00
C LEU A 252 -38.29 16.88 20.86
N GLN A 253 -39.10 17.79 21.38
CA GLN A 253 -38.66 18.86 22.29
C GLN A 253 -38.08 18.30 23.60
N ARG A 254 -38.75 17.32 24.23
CA ARG A 254 -38.23 16.61 25.41
C ARG A 254 -36.88 15.93 25.14
N ARG A 255 -36.73 15.33 23.97
CA ARG A 255 -35.50 14.64 23.55
C ARG A 255 -34.36 15.60 23.20
N GLY A 256 -34.67 16.78 22.64
CA GLY A 256 -33.71 17.88 22.46
C GLY A 256 -33.16 18.38 23.79
N ALA A 257 -34.04 18.71 24.75
CA ALA A 257 -33.64 19.16 26.08
C ALA A 257 -32.82 18.11 26.86
N GLN A 258 -33.06 16.82 26.65
CA GLN A 258 -32.21 15.75 27.20
C GLN A 258 -30.81 15.73 26.59
N LEU A 259 -30.68 15.98 25.29
CA LEU A 259 -29.39 16.02 24.58
C LEU A 259 -28.58 17.27 24.93
N GLU A 260 -29.21 18.46 25.04
CA GLU A 260 -28.53 19.66 25.54
C GLU A 260 -27.99 19.44 26.96
N LYS A 261 -28.79 18.85 27.85
CA LYS A 261 -28.35 18.56 29.22
C LYS A 261 -27.20 17.54 29.28
N ALA A 262 -27.17 16.58 28.36
CA ALA A 262 -26.04 15.66 28.22
C ALA A 262 -24.78 16.39 27.73
N LEU A 263 -24.92 17.24 26.70
CA LEU A 263 -23.82 18.03 26.14
C LEU A 263 -23.19 18.99 27.17
N ASP A 264 -24.01 19.66 27.98
CA ASP A 264 -23.54 20.53 29.07
C ASP A 264 -22.84 19.74 30.18
N SER A 265 -23.28 18.50 30.43
CA SER A 265 -22.61 17.61 31.39
C SER A 265 -21.24 17.14 30.89
N GLU A 266 -21.08 16.87 29.58
CA GLU A 266 -19.79 16.57 28.97
C GLU A 266 -18.89 17.80 28.91
N ARG A 267 -19.40 18.97 28.51
CA ARG A 267 -18.63 20.24 28.56
C ARG A 267 -18.11 20.53 29.97
N SER A 268 -18.93 20.31 30.99
CA SER A 268 -18.52 20.42 32.40
C SER A 268 -17.48 19.36 32.79
N ALA A 269 -17.53 18.16 32.21
CA ALA A 269 -16.51 17.12 32.44
C ALA A 269 -15.18 17.48 31.77
N TYR A 270 -15.21 18.00 30.54
CA TYR A 270 -14.03 18.50 29.84
C TYR A 270 -13.40 19.72 30.53
N SER A 271 -14.21 20.66 31.05
CA SER A 271 -13.69 21.81 31.82
C SER A 271 -12.96 21.34 33.09
N ARG A 272 -13.56 20.42 33.85
CA ARG A 272 -12.90 19.84 35.05
C ARG A 272 -11.67 18.99 34.70
N ALA A 273 -11.66 18.34 33.54
CA ALA A 273 -10.48 17.63 33.06
C ALA A 273 -9.34 18.60 32.68
N ALA A 274 -9.67 19.74 32.06
CA ALA A 274 -8.70 20.79 31.74
C ALA A 274 -8.13 21.44 33.02
N GLU A 275 -8.98 21.83 33.97
CA GLU A 275 -8.57 22.31 35.30
C GLU A 275 -7.65 21.29 35.99
N ARG A 276 -7.99 19.99 35.94
CA ARG A 276 -7.15 18.94 36.54
C ARG A 276 -5.82 18.74 35.81
N VAL A 277 -5.74 18.98 34.51
CA VAL A 277 -4.47 18.97 33.74
C VAL A 277 -3.60 20.20 34.09
N GLU A 278 -4.22 21.33 34.42
CA GLU A 278 -3.54 22.55 34.86
C GLU A 278 -3.01 22.40 36.30
N GLU A 279 -3.81 21.84 37.22
CA GLU A 279 -3.35 21.42 38.56
C GLU A 279 -2.16 20.43 38.48
N LEU A 280 -2.26 19.42 37.60
CA LEU A 280 -1.18 18.45 37.40
C LEU A 280 0.07 19.09 36.77
N HIS A 281 -0.08 20.16 35.97
CA HIS A 281 1.06 20.95 35.48
C HIS A 281 1.73 21.75 36.60
N GLU A 282 0.97 22.35 37.52
CA GLU A 282 1.55 23.00 38.69
C GLU A 282 2.25 22.01 39.62
N GLU A 283 1.62 20.86 39.91
CA GLU A 283 2.23 19.79 40.72
C GLU A 283 3.52 19.28 40.05
N LEU A 284 3.51 19.04 38.73
CA LEU A 284 4.69 18.65 37.97
C LEU A 284 5.77 19.74 38.01
N GLY A 285 5.39 21.02 37.92
CA GLY A 285 6.31 22.16 38.05
C GLY A 285 7.02 22.18 39.40
N ARG A 286 6.28 22.00 40.50
CA ARG A 286 6.85 21.91 41.86
C ARG A 286 7.78 20.70 42.01
N VAL A 287 7.39 19.54 41.45
CA VAL A 287 8.21 18.31 41.45
C VAL A 287 9.49 18.46 40.62
N VAL A 288 9.44 19.17 39.49
CA VAL A 288 10.61 19.51 38.67
C VAL A 288 11.53 20.49 39.42
N GLU A 289 10.97 21.47 40.12
CA GLU A 289 11.75 22.42 40.92
C GLU A 289 12.42 21.75 42.14
N GLU A 290 11.73 20.82 42.83
CA GLU A 290 12.33 19.95 43.86
C GLU A 290 13.43 19.05 43.28
N ARG A 291 13.19 18.39 42.13
CA ARG A 291 14.19 17.58 41.44
C ARG A 291 15.45 18.40 41.15
N ASP A 292 15.30 19.63 40.67
CA ASP A 292 16.45 20.47 40.33
C ASP A 292 17.15 21.04 41.57
N LYS A 293 16.43 21.33 42.66
CA LYS A 293 17.03 21.60 43.99
C LYS A 293 17.85 20.40 44.49
N ILE A 294 17.32 19.19 44.41
CA ILE A 294 18.00 17.94 44.80
C ILE A 294 19.21 17.66 43.89
N ARG A 295 19.07 17.84 42.57
CA ARG A 295 20.16 17.69 41.59
C ARG A 295 21.30 18.65 41.86
N ASN A 296 21.01 19.92 42.19
CA ASN A 296 22.02 20.92 42.52
C ASN A 296 22.68 20.60 43.88
N ALA A 297 21.91 20.23 44.90
CA ALA A 297 22.45 19.79 46.19
C ALA A 297 23.38 18.56 46.06
N LEU A 298 23.08 17.63 45.15
CA LEU A 298 23.92 16.48 44.81
C LEU A 298 25.17 16.82 43.98
N GLN A 299 25.27 18.01 43.37
CA GLN A 299 26.49 18.45 42.69
C GLN A 299 27.58 18.92 43.69
N ASP A 300 27.18 19.54 44.80
CA ASP A 300 28.11 20.08 45.82
C ASP A 300 28.38 19.13 47.01
N ALA A 301 27.64 18.03 47.12
CA ALA A 301 27.74 17.08 48.24
C ALA A 301 29.07 16.28 48.23
N ARG A 302 30.01 16.64 49.11
CA ARG A 302 31.23 15.86 49.38
C ARG A 302 31.02 14.93 50.57
N PHE A 303 30.89 13.62 50.31
CA PHE A 303 30.86 12.58 51.35
C PHE A 303 32.21 11.86 51.46
N THR A 304 32.61 11.53 52.69
CA THR A 304 34.00 11.19 53.07
C THR A 304 34.37 9.71 52.98
N ASP A 305 33.51 8.84 52.47
CA ASP A 305 33.79 7.40 52.35
C ASP A 305 33.80 6.90 50.90
N ARG A 306 34.93 6.29 50.52
CA ARG A 306 35.47 6.35 49.15
C ARG A 306 35.05 5.19 48.22
N GLY A 307 33.90 4.56 48.49
CA GLY A 307 33.43 3.39 47.73
C GLY A 307 31.94 3.37 47.46
N PHE A 308 31.10 3.51 48.49
CA PHE A 308 29.64 3.41 48.33
C PHE A 308 29.02 4.68 47.70
N GLY A 309 29.59 5.85 47.98
CA GLY A 309 29.09 7.13 47.46
C GLY A 309 29.20 7.28 45.94
N GLU A 310 30.32 6.84 45.34
CA GLU A 310 30.53 6.97 43.89
C GLU A 310 29.58 6.08 43.07
N LEU A 311 29.30 4.86 43.54
CA LEU A 311 28.33 3.96 42.91
C LEU A 311 26.90 4.51 42.98
N LEU A 312 26.48 5.03 44.13
CA LEU A 312 25.14 5.59 44.31
C LEU A 312 24.94 6.86 43.47
N VAL A 313 25.93 7.76 43.45
CA VAL A 313 25.90 8.97 42.61
C VAL A 313 25.85 8.63 41.12
N ARG A 314 26.57 7.59 40.67
CA ARG A 314 26.56 7.16 39.26
C ARG A 314 25.25 6.49 38.84
N ALA A 315 24.65 5.69 39.72
CA ALA A 315 23.32 5.11 39.49
C ALA A 315 22.24 6.20 39.38
N ILE A 316 22.21 7.13 40.34
CA ILE A 316 21.22 8.23 40.37
C ILE A 316 21.42 9.17 39.17
N LYS A 317 22.66 9.52 38.80
CA LYS A 317 22.92 10.37 37.62
C LYS A 317 22.48 9.71 36.31
N ASN A 318 22.58 8.38 36.19
CA ASN A 318 22.11 7.67 35.00
C ASN A 318 20.58 7.64 34.91
N GLU A 319 19.85 7.30 35.98
CA GLU A 319 18.37 7.32 35.93
C GLU A 319 17.81 8.74 35.73
N VAL A 320 18.42 9.75 36.35
CA VAL A 320 18.03 11.17 36.20
C VAL A 320 18.34 11.71 34.79
N ALA A 321 19.16 11.02 34.00
CA ALA A 321 19.40 11.33 32.59
C ALA A 321 18.45 10.59 31.63
N THR A 322 17.80 9.51 32.06
CA THR A 322 16.87 8.70 31.23
C THR A 322 15.39 9.06 31.38
N LEU A 323 15.05 10.12 32.11
CA LEU A 323 13.66 10.59 32.27
C LEU A 323 13.20 11.43 31.05
N PRO A 324 12.18 11.00 30.28
CA PRO A 324 11.71 11.74 29.10
C PRO A 324 10.99 13.05 29.44
N THR A 325 10.95 13.97 28.48
CA THR A 325 10.42 15.34 28.62
C THR A 325 8.91 15.49 28.35
N SER A 326 8.11 14.40 28.41
CA SER A 326 6.67 14.43 28.10
C SER A 326 5.77 13.83 29.19
N LEU A 327 4.51 14.30 29.23
CA LEU A 327 3.56 14.06 30.33
C LEU A 327 3.05 12.62 30.49
N GLU A 328 3.21 11.73 29.51
CA GLU A 328 2.70 10.35 29.59
C GLU A 328 3.50 9.44 30.56
N SER A 329 4.63 9.90 31.10
CA SER A 329 5.52 9.12 31.97
C SER A 329 5.23 9.23 33.49
N THR A 330 4.27 10.05 33.89
CA THR A 330 3.98 10.40 35.30
C THR A 330 3.68 9.19 36.20
N ALA A 331 2.97 8.18 35.69
CA ALA A 331 2.63 6.96 36.46
C ALA A 331 3.83 6.03 36.73
N GLN A 332 4.97 6.23 36.06
CA GLN A 332 6.19 5.43 36.27
C GLN A 332 7.18 6.19 37.17
N ALA A 333 7.31 7.51 36.98
CA ALA A 333 8.08 8.39 37.86
C ALA A 333 7.56 8.37 39.33
N ALA A 334 6.25 8.37 39.55
CA ALA A 334 5.67 8.32 40.90
C ALA A 334 6.06 7.03 41.67
N ARG A 335 6.05 5.87 41.01
CA ARG A 335 6.48 4.58 41.60
C ARG A 335 7.98 4.53 41.87
N LEU A 336 8.79 5.17 41.02
CA LEU A 336 10.22 5.28 41.21
C LEU A 336 10.54 6.16 42.44
N MET A 337 9.86 7.30 42.60
CA MET A 337 10.03 8.15 43.79
C MET A 337 9.55 7.47 45.07
N GLU A 338 8.45 6.71 45.04
CA GLU A 338 7.99 5.92 46.18
C GLU A 338 9.02 4.86 46.60
N PHE A 339 9.68 4.22 45.62
CA PHE A 339 10.77 3.28 45.87
C PHE A 339 12.02 3.96 46.44
N MET A 340 12.45 5.08 45.87
CA MET A 340 13.59 5.86 46.38
C MET A 340 13.34 6.40 47.79
N GLY A 341 12.11 6.84 48.10
CA GLY A 341 11.72 7.24 49.45
C GLY A 341 11.88 6.13 50.48
N LYS A 342 11.45 4.89 50.13
CA LYS A 342 11.63 3.71 51.00
C LYS A 342 13.10 3.35 51.22
N VAL A 343 13.94 3.48 50.18
CA VAL A 343 15.39 3.23 50.28
C VAL A 343 16.09 4.29 51.16
N LEU A 344 15.69 5.56 51.06
CA LEU A 344 16.22 6.64 51.90
C LEU A 344 15.76 6.53 53.35
N GLN A 345 14.49 6.13 53.60
CA GLN A 345 13.96 5.85 54.93
C GLN A 345 14.80 4.75 55.62
N ALA A 346 15.02 3.62 54.94
CA ALA A 346 15.83 2.51 55.46
C ALA A 346 17.30 2.90 55.72
N HIS A 347 17.84 3.90 55.01
CA HIS A 347 19.19 4.42 55.26
C HIS A 347 19.25 5.45 56.41
N ALA A 348 18.13 6.13 56.71
CA ALA A 348 18.00 7.01 57.88
C ALA A 348 17.86 6.19 59.18
N ASP A 349 17.10 5.09 59.14
CA ASP A 349 16.94 4.16 60.27
C ASP A 349 18.28 3.52 60.68
N LEU A 350 19.19 3.31 59.72
CA LEU A 350 20.57 2.83 59.95
C LEU A 350 21.54 3.87 60.55
N ARG A 351 21.10 5.12 60.76
CA ARG A 351 21.95 6.22 61.29
C ARG A 351 21.51 6.80 62.63
N SER A 352 20.51 6.23 63.28
CA SER A 352 20.09 6.64 64.64
C SER A 352 20.73 5.73 65.70
N PRO A 353 21.65 6.25 66.54
CA PRO A 353 22.30 5.43 67.56
C PRO A 353 21.45 5.32 68.84
N GLY A 354 20.79 4.17 69.00
CA GLY A 354 20.55 3.53 70.29
C GLY A 354 19.45 4.07 71.21
N GLU A 355 18.43 3.24 71.43
CA GLU A 355 18.09 2.79 72.78
C GLU A 355 17.61 1.33 72.73
N GLN A 356 18.03 0.50 73.69
CA GLN A 356 17.81 -0.96 73.71
C GLN A 356 16.62 -1.34 74.57
N THR A 357 15.85 -2.35 74.14
CA THR A 357 15.30 -3.49 74.93
C THR A 357 14.45 -4.36 73.99
N SER A 358 14.39 -5.69 74.06
CA SER A 358 15.24 -6.75 74.66
C SER A 358 14.58 -8.09 74.32
N GLU A 359 15.36 -9.14 74.03
CA GLU A 359 14.92 -10.56 73.99
C GLU A 359 13.88 -10.91 72.89
N GLU A 360 13.83 -12.09 72.26
CA GLU A 360 14.56 -13.36 72.39
C GLU A 360 14.55 -14.09 71.03
N ASP A 361 15.52 -14.98 70.79
CA ASP A 361 15.70 -15.90 69.66
C ASP A 361 16.29 -17.20 70.28
N PRO A 362 16.25 -18.43 69.69
CA PRO A 362 15.97 -18.75 68.30
C PRO A 362 15.18 -20.08 68.07
N ASP A 363 15.33 -20.60 66.84
CA ASP A 363 15.29 -22.01 66.39
C ASP A 363 13.96 -22.60 65.85
N ASP A 364 13.96 -23.44 64.81
CA ASP A 364 14.87 -23.61 63.64
C ASP A 364 14.19 -24.60 62.65
N LYS A 365 14.67 -24.66 61.40
CA LYS A 365 14.56 -25.78 60.44
C LYS A 365 13.18 -26.26 59.95
N ASP A 366 12.91 -25.89 58.70
CA ASP A 366 12.31 -26.73 57.65
C ASP A 366 12.91 -28.16 57.66
N PRO A 367 12.18 -29.26 57.32
CA PRO A 367 11.69 -29.44 55.95
C PRO A 367 10.28 -30.08 55.77
N SER A 368 9.76 -29.91 54.56
CA SER A 368 8.65 -30.67 53.91
C SER A 368 8.76 -32.22 54.01
N PRO A 369 7.72 -33.07 53.70
CA PRO A 369 6.43 -32.77 53.05
C PRO A 369 5.17 -33.50 53.65
N ALA A 370 4.05 -33.48 52.89
CA ALA A 370 2.98 -34.51 52.80
C ALA A 370 1.63 -34.34 53.55
N SER A 371 0.59 -34.11 52.74
CA SER A 371 -0.81 -34.60 52.83
C SER A 371 -1.48 -34.87 54.19
N GLN A 372 -2.59 -34.16 54.46
CA GLN A 372 -3.80 -34.80 55.00
C GLN A 372 -5.11 -34.10 54.59
N MET A 373 -6.23 -34.85 54.65
CA MET A 373 -7.50 -34.56 53.98
C MET A 373 -8.56 -33.90 54.87
N ARG A 374 -9.45 -33.09 54.26
CA ARG A 374 -10.93 -33.07 54.43
C ARG A 374 -11.51 -32.14 53.34
N LYS A 375 -12.42 -32.56 52.44
CA LYS A 375 -13.87 -32.86 52.61
C LYS A 375 -14.65 -31.66 53.20
N THR A 376 -15.71 -31.13 52.60
CA THR A 376 -16.37 -31.32 51.27
C THR A 376 -16.72 -29.91 50.70
N ASP A 377 -17.39 -29.64 49.57
CA ASP A 377 -18.17 -30.38 48.54
C ASP A 377 -17.95 -29.68 47.15
N GLY A 378 -18.58 -29.94 46.00
CA GLY A 378 -19.67 -30.83 45.60
C GLY A 378 -20.54 -30.23 44.47
N ALA A 379 -20.03 -30.12 43.23
CA ALA A 379 -20.84 -29.78 42.04
C ALA A 379 -20.21 -30.20 40.69
N GLY A 380 -20.78 -31.23 40.07
CA GLY A 380 -20.90 -31.46 38.62
C GLY A 380 -19.79 -31.01 37.65
N SER A 381 -18.80 -31.89 37.41
CA SER A 381 -18.13 -31.92 36.11
C SER A 381 -19.12 -32.40 35.03
N ALA A 382 -19.40 -31.55 34.05
CA ALA A 382 -19.97 -31.96 32.77
C ALA A 382 -18.86 -31.95 31.73
N THR A 383 -18.24 -33.11 31.52
CA THR A 383 -17.21 -33.34 30.50
C THR A 383 -17.79 -32.99 29.13
N LEU A 384 -17.44 -31.83 28.57
CA LEU A 384 -17.76 -31.53 27.18
C LEU A 384 -17.11 -32.61 26.30
N PRO A 385 -17.89 -33.34 25.49
CA PRO A 385 -17.33 -34.42 24.70
C PRO A 385 -16.30 -33.85 23.72
N ARG A 386 -15.17 -34.55 23.58
CA ARG A 386 -14.36 -34.44 22.36
C ARG A 386 -15.20 -35.00 21.22
N VAL A 387 -16.09 -34.17 20.68
CA VAL A 387 -16.77 -34.44 19.43
C VAL A 387 -15.64 -34.58 18.41
N GLY A 388 -15.41 -35.82 17.98
CA GLY A 388 -14.70 -36.11 16.75
C GLY A 388 -15.52 -35.55 15.61
N GLY A 389 -15.45 -34.23 15.43
CA GLY A 389 -15.93 -33.56 14.26
C GLY A 389 -15.08 -34.10 13.13
N TYR A 390 -15.63 -35.03 12.36
CA TYR A 390 -15.23 -35.19 10.98
C TYR A 390 -15.24 -33.79 10.39
N ALA A 391 -14.07 -33.23 10.14
CA ALA A 391 -13.94 -31.93 9.51
C ALA A 391 -14.74 -32.05 8.22
N ARG A 392 -15.85 -31.28 8.12
CA ARG A 392 -16.70 -31.33 6.92
C ARG A 392 -15.75 -31.13 5.74
N PRO A 393 -15.76 -32.03 4.74
CA PRO A 393 -14.79 -31.96 3.65
C PRO A 393 -14.90 -30.56 3.05
N ARG A 394 -13.80 -29.81 3.18
CA ARG A 394 -13.74 -28.42 2.79
C ARG A 394 -14.08 -28.31 1.30
N PRO A 395 -14.99 -27.41 0.90
CA PRO A 395 -15.44 -27.36 -0.48
C PRO A 395 -14.24 -27.06 -1.37
N THR A 396 -14.08 -27.87 -2.41
CA THR A 396 -13.10 -27.63 -3.46
C THR A 396 -13.64 -26.56 -4.40
N LEU A 397 -12.86 -25.52 -4.63
CA LEU A 397 -13.13 -24.53 -5.66
C LEU A 397 -12.14 -24.70 -6.83
N SER A 398 -12.68 -24.55 -8.03
CA SER A 398 -11.92 -24.43 -9.27
C SER A 398 -12.06 -22.99 -9.79
N PHE A 399 -10.97 -22.23 -9.77
CA PHE A 399 -10.86 -20.93 -10.42
C PHE A 399 -10.26 -21.12 -11.81
N ARG A 400 -10.88 -20.60 -12.87
CA ARG A 400 -10.31 -20.56 -14.22
C ARG A 400 -10.26 -19.14 -14.74
N ALA A 401 -9.06 -18.68 -15.12
CA ALA A 401 -8.88 -17.40 -15.79
C ALA A 401 -9.22 -17.54 -17.27
N LEU A 402 -10.15 -16.72 -17.77
CA LEU A 402 -10.53 -16.63 -19.19
C LEU A 402 -9.96 -15.38 -19.86
N GLY A 403 -9.54 -14.40 -19.05
CA GLY A 403 -8.73 -13.23 -19.40
C GLY A 403 -8.27 -12.52 -18.12
N GLY A 404 -7.50 -11.44 -18.21
CA GLY A 404 -7.05 -10.66 -17.05
C GLY A 404 -6.06 -11.37 -16.12
N ALA A 405 -5.35 -12.40 -16.56
CA ALA A 405 -4.42 -13.19 -15.74
C ALA A 405 -3.00 -13.18 -16.32
N GLY A 406 -2.08 -12.51 -15.61
CA GLY A 406 -0.76 -12.15 -16.15
C GLY A 406 -0.79 -10.99 -17.16
N GLU A 407 -1.93 -10.31 -17.28
CA GLU A 407 -2.18 -9.18 -18.17
C GLU A 407 -3.19 -8.19 -17.56
N VAL A 408 -3.28 -7.00 -18.14
CA VAL A 408 -4.31 -5.99 -17.85
C VAL A 408 -5.30 -5.99 -19.01
N GLY A 409 -6.59 -5.85 -18.72
CA GLY A 409 -7.65 -5.89 -19.72
C GLY A 409 -8.26 -7.28 -19.95
N GLY A 410 -9.53 -7.31 -20.39
CA GLY A 410 -10.23 -8.55 -20.73
C GLY A 410 -10.59 -9.43 -19.54
N SER A 411 -10.71 -8.86 -18.34
CA SER A 411 -11.01 -9.56 -17.08
C SER A 411 -12.24 -10.46 -17.21
N SER A 412 -12.06 -11.74 -16.89
CA SER A 412 -13.14 -12.73 -16.87
C SER A 412 -12.70 -14.01 -16.15
N HIS A 413 -13.39 -14.35 -15.08
CA HIS A 413 -12.97 -15.38 -14.12
C HIS A 413 -14.12 -16.32 -13.80
N LEU A 414 -13.94 -17.62 -14.05
CA LEU A 414 -14.92 -18.64 -13.67
C LEU A 414 -14.59 -19.21 -12.29
N LEU A 415 -15.53 -19.06 -11.35
CA LEU A 415 -15.51 -19.69 -10.03
C LEU A 415 -16.49 -20.87 -10.03
N ASP A 416 -15.98 -22.09 -9.96
CA ASP A 416 -16.75 -23.33 -9.88
C ASP A 416 -16.63 -23.94 -8.47
N PHE A 417 -17.74 -23.90 -7.72
CA PHE A 417 -17.92 -24.49 -6.39
C PHE A 417 -18.47 -25.94 -6.46
N GLY A 418 -18.39 -26.58 -7.63
CA GLY A 418 -18.83 -27.95 -7.91
C GLY A 418 -20.34 -28.08 -8.14
N LYS A 419 -21.16 -27.37 -7.36
CA LYS A 419 -22.63 -27.26 -7.55
C LYS A 419 -23.07 -25.93 -8.15
N THR A 420 -22.24 -24.90 -8.05
CA THR A 420 -22.53 -23.54 -8.52
C THR A 420 -21.37 -23.05 -9.37
N ARG A 421 -21.66 -22.45 -10.53
CA ARG A 421 -20.69 -21.85 -11.44
C ARG A 421 -21.04 -20.40 -11.69
N ILE A 422 -20.17 -19.50 -11.23
CA ILE A 422 -20.35 -18.06 -11.31
C ILE A 422 -19.20 -17.49 -12.15
N LEU A 423 -19.55 -16.74 -13.19
CA LEU A 423 -18.60 -15.93 -13.94
C LEU A 423 -18.49 -14.56 -13.28
N VAL A 424 -17.27 -14.10 -13.00
CA VAL A 424 -17.00 -12.72 -12.56
C VAL A 424 -16.30 -12.00 -13.70
N ASP A 425 -16.91 -10.89 -14.14
CA ASP A 425 -16.52 -10.06 -15.28
C ASP A 425 -16.53 -10.74 -16.67
N ALA A 426 -16.67 -9.91 -17.69
CA ALA A 426 -16.76 -10.26 -19.11
C ALA A 426 -16.17 -9.12 -19.95
N GLY A 427 -14.87 -8.88 -19.81
CA GLY A 427 -14.15 -7.79 -20.44
C GLY A 427 -13.77 -7.94 -21.91
N ILE A 428 -13.22 -6.87 -22.49
CA ILE A 428 -12.40 -6.88 -23.73
C ILE A 428 -11.03 -6.27 -23.48
N LYS A 429 -10.06 -6.61 -24.33
CA LYS A 429 -8.79 -5.86 -24.45
C LYS A 429 -8.50 -5.49 -25.91
N PRO A 430 -7.92 -4.31 -26.19
CA PRO A 430 -7.51 -3.95 -27.55
C PRO A 430 -6.24 -4.70 -27.97
N ASP A 431 -6.16 -5.16 -29.22
CA ASP A 431 -4.93 -5.75 -29.80
C ASP A 431 -4.40 -5.00 -31.05
N GLY A 432 -4.99 -3.85 -31.39
CA GLY A 432 -4.68 -3.08 -32.59
C GLY A 432 -5.33 -3.59 -33.88
N ARG A 433 -6.07 -4.71 -33.83
CA ARG A 433 -6.87 -5.27 -34.94
C ARG A 433 -8.36 -5.39 -34.58
N GLY A 434 -8.69 -5.39 -33.29
CA GLY A 434 -10.05 -5.35 -32.76
C GLY A 434 -10.07 -5.52 -31.23
N PRO A 435 -11.25 -5.77 -30.65
CA PRO A 435 -11.38 -6.24 -29.28
C PRO A 435 -11.14 -7.75 -29.19
N VAL A 436 -10.14 -8.17 -28.42
CA VAL A 436 -9.97 -9.57 -28.01
C VAL A 436 -10.90 -9.83 -26.84
N THR A 437 -11.64 -10.94 -26.92
CA THR A 437 -12.60 -11.39 -25.90
C THR A 437 -12.12 -12.65 -25.18
N PRO A 438 -12.55 -12.86 -23.92
CA PRO A 438 -12.52 -14.17 -23.27
C PRO A 438 -13.21 -15.24 -24.12
N ASP A 439 -12.73 -16.48 -24.04
CA ASP A 439 -13.39 -17.63 -24.67
C ASP A 439 -14.49 -18.19 -23.75
N PHE A 440 -15.74 -17.97 -24.13
CA PHE A 440 -16.91 -18.55 -23.45
C PHE A 440 -17.30 -19.94 -24.00
N GLY A 441 -16.55 -20.47 -24.97
CA GLY A 441 -16.69 -21.80 -25.53
C GLY A 441 -16.52 -22.90 -24.47
N GLY A 442 -17.44 -23.87 -24.47
CA GLY A 442 -17.39 -25.03 -23.57
C GLY A 442 -17.60 -24.75 -22.08
N LEU A 443 -17.99 -23.53 -21.68
CA LEU A 443 -18.26 -23.20 -20.27
C LEU A 443 -19.63 -23.72 -19.78
N ASP A 444 -19.91 -25.01 -19.86
CA ASP A 444 -21.28 -25.50 -19.60
C ASP A 444 -21.75 -25.28 -18.15
N GLY A 445 -23.06 -25.05 -17.98
CA GLY A 445 -23.70 -24.98 -16.67
C GLY A 445 -23.35 -23.74 -15.82
N LEU A 446 -23.15 -22.57 -16.43
CA LEU A 446 -23.07 -21.30 -15.68
C LEU A 446 -24.45 -20.94 -15.09
N ASP A 447 -24.50 -20.65 -13.79
CA ASP A 447 -25.72 -20.22 -13.09
C ASP A 447 -25.95 -18.70 -13.21
N ALA A 448 -24.87 -17.92 -13.20
CA ALA A 448 -24.90 -16.46 -13.25
C ALA A 448 -23.58 -15.86 -13.75
N ALA A 449 -23.65 -14.61 -14.18
CA ALA A 449 -22.51 -13.70 -14.20
C ALA A 449 -22.67 -12.59 -13.16
N VAL A 450 -21.55 -12.07 -12.65
CA VAL A 450 -21.45 -10.89 -11.79
C VAL A 450 -20.46 -9.94 -12.44
N ILE A 451 -20.85 -8.68 -12.66
CA ILE A 451 -19.98 -7.65 -13.23
C ILE A 451 -19.62 -6.66 -12.14
N THR A 452 -18.33 -6.51 -11.88
CA THR A 452 -17.77 -5.67 -10.81
C THR A 452 -18.02 -4.19 -11.09
N HIS A 453 -17.72 -3.73 -12.30
CA HIS A 453 -17.87 -2.34 -12.70
C HIS A 453 -18.01 -2.16 -14.22
N ALA A 454 -18.05 -0.90 -14.68
CA ALA A 454 -18.52 -0.54 -16.01
C ALA A 454 -17.42 -0.12 -17.01
N HIS A 455 -16.14 -0.39 -16.74
CA HIS A 455 -15.10 -0.25 -17.76
C HIS A 455 -15.11 -1.44 -18.73
N LEU A 456 -14.66 -1.21 -19.96
CA LEU A 456 -14.80 -2.16 -21.07
C LEU A 456 -13.99 -3.44 -20.87
N ASP A 457 -12.88 -3.35 -20.16
CA ASP A 457 -12.07 -4.46 -19.67
C ASP A 457 -12.74 -5.34 -18.60
N HIS A 458 -13.91 -4.96 -18.09
CA HIS A 458 -14.73 -5.79 -17.21
C HIS A 458 -16.13 -6.08 -17.75
N CYS A 459 -16.65 -5.29 -18.70
CA CYS A 459 -18.01 -5.47 -19.26
C CYS A 459 -18.11 -5.54 -20.80
N GLY A 460 -17.04 -5.34 -21.55
CA GLY A 460 -17.08 -5.16 -23.01
C GLY A 460 -17.52 -6.40 -23.82
N ALA A 461 -17.30 -7.61 -23.30
CA ALA A 461 -17.72 -8.88 -23.91
C ALA A 461 -19.10 -9.34 -23.43
N LEU A 462 -19.84 -8.53 -22.66
CA LEU A 462 -21.23 -8.81 -22.32
C LEU A 462 -22.14 -9.10 -23.54
N PRO A 463 -22.02 -8.42 -24.70
CA PRO A 463 -22.84 -8.76 -25.86
C PRO A 463 -22.54 -10.18 -26.39
N LEU A 464 -21.28 -10.63 -26.32
CA LEU A 464 -20.89 -12.00 -26.66
C LEU A 464 -21.48 -13.00 -25.66
N LEU A 465 -21.37 -12.72 -24.36
CA LEU A 465 -21.93 -13.55 -23.30
C LEU A 465 -23.46 -13.67 -23.41
N VAL A 466 -24.15 -12.58 -23.75
CA VAL A 466 -25.62 -12.57 -23.93
C VAL A 466 -26.05 -13.33 -25.19
N ARG A 467 -25.26 -13.31 -26.27
CA ARG A 467 -25.47 -14.16 -27.45
C ARG A 467 -25.36 -15.64 -27.08
N ASP A 468 -24.31 -16.01 -26.36
CA ASP A 468 -23.99 -17.41 -26.08
C ASP A 468 -24.81 -17.98 -24.91
N ARG A 469 -25.27 -17.13 -23.98
CA ARG A 469 -26.05 -17.47 -22.78
C ARG A 469 -27.30 -16.59 -22.60
N PRO A 470 -28.27 -16.62 -23.54
CA PRO A 470 -29.40 -15.68 -23.58
C PRO A 470 -30.40 -15.77 -22.41
N LYS A 471 -30.24 -16.74 -21.51
CA LYS A 471 -31.10 -16.95 -20.32
C LYS A 471 -30.39 -16.69 -18.99
N MET A 472 -29.09 -16.45 -18.99
CA MET A 472 -28.31 -16.32 -17.76
C MET A 472 -28.52 -14.92 -17.14
N PRO A 473 -28.76 -14.81 -15.82
CA PRO A 473 -28.81 -13.52 -15.13
C PRO A 473 -27.41 -12.91 -15.01
N ILE A 474 -27.33 -11.59 -15.12
CA ILE A 474 -26.08 -10.83 -15.06
C ILE A 474 -26.22 -9.78 -13.96
N TYR A 475 -25.67 -10.05 -12.78
CA TYR A 475 -25.79 -9.20 -11.61
C TYR A 475 -24.73 -8.09 -11.60
N CYS A 476 -25.14 -6.88 -11.25
CA CYS A 476 -24.25 -5.72 -11.08
C CYS A 476 -24.94 -4.68 -10.18
N THR A 477 -24.24 -3.62 -9.78
CA THR A 477 -24.87 -2.55 -9.00
C THR A 477 -25.80 -1.69 -9.86
N PRO A 478 -26.76 -0.94 -9.28
CA PRO A 478 -27.64 -0.07 -10.06
C PRO A 478 -26.94 1.02 -10.88
N PRO A 479 -25.86 1.68 -10.41
CA PRO A 479 -25.09 2.58 -11.27
C PRO A 479 -24.37 1.83 -12.39
N SER A 480 -23.68 0.71 -12.10
CA SER A 480 -23.02 -0.08 -13.13
C SER A 480 -23.98 -0.56 -14.22
N ALA A 481 -25.22 -0.93 -13.88
CA ALA A 481 -26.23 -1.34 -14.85
C ALA A 481 -26.56 -0.24 -15.90
N LYS A 482 -26.47 1.05 -15.51
CA LYS A 482 -26.61 2.19 -16.45
C LYS A 482 -25.31 2.47 -17.20
N LEU A 483 -24.20 2.48 -16.46
CA LEU A 483 -22.88 2.85 -16.98
C LEU A 483 -22.36 1.85 -18.02
N ILE A 484 -22.56 0.54 -17.80
CA ILE A 484 -22.26 -0.53 -18.78
C ILE A 484 -22.95 -0.26 -20.12
N VAL A 485 -24.22 0.14 -20.08
CA VAL A 485 -24.99 0.45 -21.30
C VAL A 485 -24.40 1.69 -22.00
N SER A 486 -23.94 2.71 -21.27
CA SER A 486 -23.25 3.84 -21.90
C SER A 486 -21.93 3.43 -22.51
N ALA A 487 -21.05 2.77 -21.74
CA ALA A 487 -19.72 2.35 -22.20
C ALA A 487 -19.78 1.50 -23.47
N LEU A 488 -20.74 0.57 -23.57
CA LEU A 488 -20.97 -0.22 -24.78
C LEU A 488 -21.46 0.64 -25.97
N ASN A 489 -22.34 1.63 -25.74
CA ASN A 489 -22.79 2.54 -26.80
C ASN A 489 -21.62 3.45 -27.28
N ASP A 490 -20.83 3.99 -26.35
CA ASP A 490 -19.66 4.81 -26.64
C ASP A 490 -18.63 4.02 -27.46
N HIS A 491 -18.34 2.78 -27.07
CA HIS A 491 -17.46 1.88 -27.82
C HIS A 491 -17.97 1.63 -29.25
N ALA A 492 -19.26 1.32 -29.40
CA ALA A 492 -19.89 1.10 -30.71
C ALA A 492 -19.88 2.35 -31.59
N ALA A 493 -20.14 3.53 -31.01
CA ALA A 493 -20.13 4.81 -31.72
C ALA A 493 -18.73 5.22 -32.21
N MET A 494 -17.67 4.83 -31.49
CA MET A 494 -16.28 5.01 -31.91
C MET A 494 -15.81 4.00 -32.98
N GLY A 495 -16.70 3.15 -33.52
CA GLY A 495 -16.36 2.12 -34.49
C GLY A 495 -15.80 0.83 -33.86
N GLY A 496 -15.78 0.74 -32.53
CA GLY A 496 -15.47 -0.50 -31.81
C GLY A 496 -16.58 -1.51 -31.98
N GLY A 497 -16.36 -2.52 -32.84
CA GLY A 497 -17.36 -3.55 -33.11
C GLY A 497 -17.72 -4.33 -31.84
N LEU A 498 -19.00 -4.33 -31.46
CA LEU A 498 -19.49 -5.06 -30.30
C LEU A 498 -19.28 -6.57 -30.48
N PRO A 499 -18.52 -7.25 -29.59
CA PRO A 499 -18.25 -8.67 -29.75
C PRO A 499 -19.52 -9.52 -29.77
N GLY A 500 -19.60 -10.47 -30.70
CA GLY A 500 -20.77 -11.33 -30.87
C GLY A 500 -22.02 -10.68 -31.48
N GLY A 501 -22.07 -9.35 -31.64
CA GLY A 501 -23.13 -8.65 -32.37
C GLY A 501 -24.51 -8.64 -31.69
N ALA A 502 -24.63 -9.04 -30.43
CA ALA A 502 -25.90 -8.89 -29.70
C ALA A 502 -26.24 -7.40 -29.51
N PRO A 503 -27.49 -6.96 -29.74
CA PRO A 503 -27.88 -5.58 -29.52
C PRO A 503 -27.73 -5.16 -28.05
N ILE A 504 -27.24 -3.95 -27.79
CA ILE A 504 -27.07 -3.40 -26.43
C ILE A 504 -28.41 -3.41 -25.64
N HIS A 505 -29.54 -3.28 -26.32
CA HIS A 505 -30.85 -3.37 -25.67
C HIS A 505 -31.17 -4.77 -25.13
N GLU A 506 -30.61 -5.85 -25.69
CA GLU A 506 -30.71 -7.19 -25.10
C GLU A 506 -29.80 -7.31 -23.89
N VAL A 507 -28.57 -6.78 -23.94
CA VAL A 507 -27.68 -6.71 -22.75
C VAL A 507 -28.40 -6.02 -21.59
N ARG A 508 -28.98 -4.83 -21.84
CA ARG A 508 -29.77 -4.09 -20.84
C ARG A 508 -30.91 -4.90 -20.22
N LYS A 509 -31.55 -5.82 -20.95
CA LYS A 509 -32.62 -6.70 -20.43
C LYS A 509 -32.10 -7.84 -19.55
N ARG A 510 -30.80 -8.17 -19.60
CA ARG A 510 -30.17 -9.25 -18.80
C ARG A 510 -29.47 -8.74 -17.53
N LEU A 511 -29.16 -7.44 -17.48
CA LEU A 511 -28.61 -6.81 -16.28
C LEU A 511 -29.66 -6.80 -15.16
N VAL A 512 -29.30 -7.36 -14.00
CA VAL A 512 -30.12 -7.43 -12.78
C VAL A 512 -29.46 -6.57 -11.70
N PRO A 513 -29.97 -5.35 -11.44
CA PRO A 513 -29.42 -4.46 -10.43
C PRO A 513 -29.55 -5.00 -9.00
N VAL A 514 -28.43 -5.07 -8.27
CA VAL A 514 -28.36 -5.50 -6.86
C VAL A 514 -27.65 -4.41 -6.04
N PRO A 515 -28.31 -3.78 -5.05
CA PRO A 515 -27.66 -2.81 -4.16
C PRO A 515 -26.53 -3.44 -3.33
N PHE A 516 -25.56 -2.60 -2.92
CA PHE A 516 -24.48 -2.99 -2.01
C PHE A 516 -25.02 -3.61 -0.70
N GLY A 517 -24.24 -4.52 -0.12
CA GLY A 517 -24.56 -5.20 1.14
C GLY A 517 -25.73 -6.19 1.09
N LYS A 518 -26.48 -6.27 -0.01
CA LYS A 518 -27.62 -7.19 -0.14
C LYS A 518 -27.15 -8.57 -0.62
N PRO A 519 -27.27 -9.64 0.20
CA PRO A 519 -26.92 -10.98 -0.24
C PRO A 519 -27.94 -11.54 -1.23
N LEU A 520 -27.43 -12.12 -2.30
CA LEU A 520 -28.14 -12.87 -3.33
C LEU A 520 -27.80 -14.37 -3.19
N ASP A 521 -28.75 -15.27 -3.37
CA ASP A 521 -28.48 -16.72 -3.48
C ASP A 521 -28.39 -17.10 -4.96
N VAL A 522 -27.24 -17.65 -5.37
CA VAL A 522 -27.01 -18.26 -6.68
C VAL A 522 -26.67 -19.72 -6.45
N GLY A 523 -27.60 -20.63 -6.74
CA GLY A 523 -27.37 -22.08 -6.70
C GLY A 523 -26.88 -22.64 -5.35
N GLY A 524 -27.15 -21.97 -4.22
CA GLY A 524 -26.66 -22.33 -2.89
C GLY A 524 -25.37 -21.61 -2.46
N THR A 525 -24.83 -20.73 -3.30
CA THR A 525 -23.71 -19.83 -2.99
C THR A 525 -24.24 -18.42 -2.80
N LYS A 526 -23.98 -17.81 -1.63
CA LYS A 526 -24.33 -16.42 -1.37
C LYS A 526 -23.34 -15.49 -2.07
N VAL A 527 -23.85 -14.48 -2.76
CA VAL A 527 -23.08 -13.43 -3.44
C VAL A 527 -23.49 -12.09 -2.86
N THR A 528 -22.53 -11.29 -2.41
CA THR A 528 -22.76 -9.94 -1.88
C THR A 528 -21.81 -8.96 -2.55
N LEU A 529 -22.36 -7.86 -3.07
CA LEU A 529 -21.57 -6.75 -3.63
C LEU A 529 -21.21 -5.78 -2.51
N THR A 530 -19.94 -5.41 -2.39
CA THR A 530 -19.45 -4.35 -1.48
C THR A 530 -18.77 -3.26 -2.31
N GLU A 531 -18.77 -2.02 -1.84
CA GLU A 531 -18.13 -0.90 -2.53
C GLU A 531 -16.64 -1.19 -2.76
N SER A 532 -16.14 -1.07 -4.00
CA SER A 532 -14.69 -1.20 -4.27
C SER A 532 -13.96 0.14 -4.37
N GLY A 533 -14.67 1.27 -4.31
CA GLY A 533 -14.09 2.62 -4.37
C GLY A 533 -13.53 3.03 -5.74
N HIS A 534 -13.46 2.14 -6.74
CA HIS A 534 -12.78 2.43 -8.02
C HIS A 534 -13.52 3.45 -8.92
N ILE A 535 -14.81 3.22 -9.20
CA ILE A 535 -15.70 4.14 -9.93
C ILE A 535 -17.13 4.08 -9.38
N LEU A 536 -18.04 4.95 -9.83
CA LEU A 536 -19.43 4.96 -9.38
C LEU A 536 -20.12 3.60 -9.60
N GLY A 537 -20.49 2.97 -8.48
CA GLY A 537 -21.10 1.64 -8.46
C GLY A 537 -20.12 0.47 -8.62
N ALA A 538 -18.81 0.70 -8.65
CA ALA A 538 -17.83 -0.39 -8.67
C ALA A 538 -17.93 -1.25 -7.41
N ALA A 539 -17.88 -2.56 -7.62
CA ALA A 539 -18.13 -3.55 -6.58
C ALA A 539 -17.07 -4.64 -6.51
N SER A 540 -16.60 -4.89 -5.30
CA SER A 540 -15.97 -6.16 -4.93
C SER A 540 -17.05 -7.19 -4.64
N VAL A 541 -16.73 -8.47 -4.84
CA VAL A 541 -17.69 -9.58 -4.74
C VAL A 541 -17.26 -10.50 -3.61
N LEU A 542 -18.05 -10.52 -2.53
CA LEU A 542 -17.94 -11.53 -1.48
C LEU A 542 -18.84 -12.72 -1.83
N LEU A 543 -18.23 -13.90 -1.99
CA LEU A 543 -18.92 -15.16 -2.19
C LEU A 543 -18.79 -16.03 -0.93
N SER A 544 -19.88 -16.71 -0.55
CA SER A 544 -19.88 -17.67 0.56
C SER A 544 -20.63 -18.94 0.17
N SER A 545 -19.91 -20.06 0.13
CA SER A 545 -20.45 -21.37 -0.25
C SER A 545 -20.25 -22.36 0.89
N GLY A 546 -21.32 -22.66 1.62
CA GLY A 546 -21.24 -23.37 2.90
C GLY A 546 -20.40 -22.59 3.92
N PRO A 547 -19.34 -23.18 4.52
CA PRO A 547 -18.45 -22.47 5.44
C PRO A 547 -17.37 -21.64 4.75
N ALA A 548 -17.17 -21.80 3.44
CA ALA A 548 -16.03 -21.23 2.73
C ALA A 548 -16.31 -19.84 2.18
N THR A 549 -15.30 -18.99 2.23
CA THR A 549 -15.36 -17.56 1.87
C THR A 549 -14.36 -17.22 0.76
N VAL A 550 -14.84 -16.50 -0.25
CA VAL A 550 -14.02 -16.01 -1.36
C VAL A 550 -14.30 -14.53 -1.53
N PHE A 551 -13.27 -13.70 -1.60
CA PHE A 551 -13.42 -12.27 -1.89
C PHE A 551 -12.70 -11.95 -3.20
N HIS A 552 -13.43 -11.42 -4.18
CA HIS A 552 -12.88 -10.97 -5.46
C HIS A 552 -12.92 -9.44 -5.46
N THR A 553 -11.77 -8.78 -5.49
CA THR A 553 -11.72 -7.31 -5.37
C THR A 553 -12.40 -6.60 -6.54
N GLY A 554 -12.29 -7.17 -7.75
CA GLY A 554 -12.41 -6.36 -8.97
C GLY A 554 -11.27 -5.34 -8.98
N ASP A 555 -11.48 -4.21 -9.63
CA ASP A 555 -10.62 -3.05 -9.43
C ASP A 555 -11.07 -2.31 -8.16
N ILE A 556 -10.09 -1.96 -7.31
CA ILE A 556 -10.32 -1.55 -5.92
C ILE A 556 -9.43 -0.38 -5.53
N CYS A 557 -9.96 0.61 -4.82
CA CYS A 557 -9.23 1.76 -4.29
C CYS A 557 -9.56 1.97 -2.80
N MET A 558 -8.54 2.07 -1.94
CA MET A 558 -8.70 2.34 -0.51
C MET A 558 -8.64 3.84 -0.19
N GLU A 559 -8.17 4.68 -1.13
CA GLU A 559 -8.27 6.15 -1.08
C GLU A 559 -9.73 6.61 -1.25
N ASP A 560 -10.07 7.76 -0.67
CA ASP A 560 -11.44 8.22 -0.49
C ASP A 560 -11.78 9.38 -1.45
N HIS A 561 -12.10 9.03 -2.69
CA HIS A 561 -12.44 9.91 -3.82
C HIS A 561 -13.44 11.05 -3.54
N PHE A 562 -13.53 12.06 -4.40
CA PHE A 562 -14.51 13.13 -4.25
C PHE A 562 -15.94 12.65 -4.56
N SER A 563 -16.16 11.96 -5.68
CA SER A 563 -17.54 11.58 -6.05
C SER A 563 -18.08 10.39 -5.26
N ILE A 564 -17.20 9.47 -4.82
CA ILE A 564 -17.55 8.15 -4.26
C ILE A 564 -16.76 7.83 -2.99
N PRO A 565 -17.29 7.01 -2.07
CA PRO A 565 -16.53 6.51 -0.92
C PRO A 565 -15.46 5.50 -1.35
N SER A 566 -14.42 5.35 -0.53
CA SER A 566 -13.41 4.29 -0.65
C SER A 566 -13.98 2.88 -0.54
N ALA A 567 -13.15 1.87 -0.84
CA ALA A 567 -13.54 0.47 -0.74
C ALA A 567 -14.01 0.06 0.67
N ARG A 568 -15.15 -0.64 0.73
CA ARG A 568 -15.64 -1.31 1.93
C ARG A 568 -15.23 -2.78 1.90
N LEU A 569 -14.14 -3.09 2.60
CA LEU A 569 -13.74 -4.48 2.86
C LEU A 569 -14.81 -5.19 3.73
N PRO A 570 -15.04 -6.50 3.52
CA PRO A 570 -16.02 -7.25 4.31
C PRO A 570 -15.58 -7.39 5.77
N GLU A 571 -16.55 -7.44 6.70
CA GLU A 571 -16.33 -7.71 8.13
C GLU A 571 -16.03 -9.21 8.40
N VAL A 572 -15.20 -9.82 7.56
CA VAL A 572 -14.80 -11.22 7.62
C VAL A 572 -13.27 -11.27 7.71
N ARG A 573 -12.78 -11.99 8.73
CA ARG A 573 -11.36 -12.33 8.88
C ARG A 573 -11.12 -13.77 8.47
N ASP A 574 -9.86 -14.06 8.16
CA ASP A 574 -9.36 -15.40 7.81
C ASP A 574 -10.02 -15.99 6.54
N ILE A 575 -10.21 -15.14 5.52
CA ILE A 575 -10.85 -15.50 4.25
C ILE A 575 -10.12 -16.67 3.56
N ASP A 576 -10.84 -17.65 3.02
CA ASP A 576 -10.20 -18.86 2.48
C ASP A 576 -9.46 -18.60 1.15
N LEU A 577 -10.00 -17.71 0.32
CA LEU A 577 -9.39 -17.26 -0.93
C LEU A 577 -9.66 -15.78 -1.22
N LEU A 578 -8.60 -15.02 -1.41
CA LEU A 578 -8.64 -13.67 -1.97
C LEU A 578 -8.24 -13.72 -3.45
N ILE A 579 -9.05 -13.11 -4.32
CA ILE A 579 -8.73 -12.87 -5.73
C ILE A 579 -8.55 -11.36 -5.87
N MET A 580 -7.33 -10.91 -6.13
CA MET A 580 -6.93 -9.50 -6.00
C MET A 580 -6.26 -8.98 -7.26
N GLU A 581 -6.61 -7.75 -7.66
CA GLU A 581 -5.93 -7.04 -8.74
C GLU A 581 -4.47 -6.67 -8.38
N ALA A 582 -3.71 -6.27 -9.40
CA ALA A 582 -2.32 -5.86 -9.25
C ALA A 582 -1.97 -4.70 -10.22
N THR A 583 -2.94 -3.82 -10.50
CA THR A 583 -2.81 -2.80 -11.56
C THR A 583 -1.70 -1.81 -11.24
N LEU A 584 -1.65 -1.28 -10.01
CA LEU A 584 -0.65 -0.30 -9.55
C LEU A 584 0.30 -0.88 -8.49
N ALA A 585 0.49 -2.20 -8.48
CA ALA A 585 1.32 -2.90 -7.49
C ALA A 585 2.84 -2.59 -7.57
N ASP A 586 3.28 -1.72 -8.48
CA ASP A 586 4.64 -1.18 -8.57
C ASP A 586 4.72 0.34 -8.31
N GLN A 587 3.60 1.00 -8.01
CA GLN A 587 3.54 2.43 -7.74
C GLN A 587 3.48 2.72 -6.23
N LYS A 588 4.07 3.85 -5.85
CA LYS A 588 3.90 4.46 -4.52
C LYS A 588 2.57 5.23 -4.46
N PRO A 589 1.98 5.41 -3.26
CA PRO A 589 0.95 6.43 -3.05
C PRO A 589 1.41 7.80 -3.52
N GLN A 590 0.52 8.52 -4.21
CA GLN A 590 0.61 9.96 -4.43
C GLN A 590 -0.74 10.56 -4.01
N PRO A 591 -0.80 11.51 -3.07
CA PRO A 591 -2.05 12.12 -2.66
C PRO A 591 -2.74 12.76 -3.87
N PHE A 592 -4.06 12.56 -4.01
CA PHE A 592 -4.81 13.15 -5.11
C PHE A 592 -4.72 14.70 -5.13
N SER A 593 -4.52 15.32 -3.95
CA SER A 593 -4.33 16.77 -3.81
C SER A 593 -3.05 17.27 -4.51
N GLU A 594 -1.91 16.58 -4.35
CA GLU A 594 -0.66 16.91 -5.05
C GLU A 594 -0.78 16.73 -6.57
N SER A 595 -1.55 15.73 -7.02
CA SER A 595 -1.85 15.54 -8.44
C SER A 595 -2.67 16.69 -9.04
N ILE A 596 -3.65 17.22 -8.29
CA ILE A 596 -4.39 18.42 -8.72
C ILE A 596 -3.48 19.66 -8.69
N ARG A 597 -2.57 19.79 -7.73
CA ARG A 597 -1.59 20.89 -7.70
C ARG A 597 -0.72 20.90 -8.94
N THR A 598 -0.07 19.78 -9.26
CA THR A 598 0.75 19.64 -10.49
C THR A 598 -0.06 19.95 -11.74
N MET A 599 -1.32 19.53 -11.81
CA MET A 599 -2.21 19.88 -12.92
C MET A 599 -2.45 21.40 -13.01
N VAL A 600 -2.75 22.07 -11.89
CA VAL A 600 -2.99 23.53 -11.86
C VAL A 600 -1.74 24.31 -12.26
N ASP A 601 -0.56 23.92 -11.78
CA ASP A 601 0.72 24.53 -12.15
C ASP A 601 0.95 24.46 -13.67
N VAL A 602 0.66 23.31 -14.30
CA VAL A 602 0.77 23.13 -15.76
C VAL A 602 -0.29 23.91 -16.53
N ILE A 603 -1.53 23.96 -16.01
CA ILE A 603 -2.61 24.76 -16.60
C ILE A 603 -2.23 26.24 -16.63
N ASN A 604 -1.77 26.80 -15.51
CA ASN A 604 -1.38 28.20 -15.42
C ASN A 604 -0.17 28.52 -16.31
N ASP A 605 0.92 27.72 -16.26
CA ASP A 605 2.10 27.89 -17.16
C ASP A 605 1.69 27.90 -18.63
N THR A 606 0.85 26.94 -19.04
CA THR A 606 0.48 26.81 -20.45
C THR A 606 -0.48 27.92 -20.91
N THR A 607 -1.48 28.28 -20.09
CA THR A 607 -2.54 29.19 -20.52
C THR A 607 -2.21 30.67 -20.30
N LEU A 608 -1.45 31.01 -19.25
CA LEU A 608 -1.15 32.40 -18.89
C LEU A 608 0.21 32.86 -19.42
N GLU A 609 1.27 32.05 -19.24
CA GLU A 609 2.63 32.44 -19.63
C GLU A 609 2.91 32.14 -21.12
N ARG A 610 2.43 30.99 -21.64
CA ARG A 610 2.62 30.59 -23.04
C ARG A 610 1.48 30.99 -23.98
N GLY A 611 0.29 31.30 -23.46
CA GLY A 611 -0.91 31.58 -24.27
C GLY A 611 -1.42 30.38 -25.07
N GLY A 612 -1.06 29.16 -24.70
CA GLY A 612 -1.49 27.91 -25.36
C GLY A 612 -2.69 27.25 -24.67
N ALA A 613 -3.00 26.03 -25.10
CA ALA A 613 -4.06 25.21 -24.52
C ALA A 613 -3.55 23.89 -23.95
N VAL A 614 -4.23 23.38 -22.91
CA VAL A 614 -3.93 22.10 -22.25
C VAL A 614 -4.98 21.06 -22.61
N LEU A 615 -4.57 19.92 -23.13
CA LEU A 615 -5.43 18.75 -23.28
C LEU A 615 -5.25 17.77 -22.11
N ILE A 616 -6.36 17.35 -21.51
CA ILE A 616 -6.40 16.39 -20.41
C ILE A 616 -7.24 15.19 -20.87
N PRO A 617 -6.65 14.25 -21.62
CA PRO A 617 -7.37 13.12 -22.19
C PRO A 617 -7.69 12.09 -21.09
N THR A 618 -8.96 11.74 -20.92
CA THR A 618 -9.45 10.96 -19.77
C THR A 618 -10.37 9.82 -20.18
N TYR A 619 -10.58 8.87 -19.26
CA TYR A 619 -11.71 7.95 -19.36
C TYR A 619 -13.02 8.72 -19.16
N ALA A 620 -14.06 8.41 -19.96
CA ALA A 620 -15.37 9.07 -19.85
C ALA A 620 -16.08 8.84 -18.51
N LEU A 621 -15.59 7.88 -17.71
CA LEU A 621 -16.17 7.37 -16.49
C LEU A 621 -15.09 7.15 -15.43
N GLY A 622 -15.27 7.76 -14.25
CA GLY A 622 -14.35 7.70 -13.12
C GLY A 622 -13.43 8.91 -13.10
N GLN A 623 -12.22 8.74 -13.63
CA GLN A 623 -11.12 9.71 -13.57
C GLN A 623 -11.51 11.15 -13.96
N ALA A 624 -12.31 11.34 -15.01
CA ALA A 624 -12.73 12.68 -15.43
C ALA A 624 -13.60 13.39 -14.39
N GLN A 625 -14.51 12.66 -13.73
CA GLN A 625 -15.37 13.20 -12.67
C GLN A 625 -14.54 13.58 -11.43
N GLU A 626 -13.55 12.76 -11.07
CA GLU A 626 -12.63 13.04 -9.95
C GLU A 626 -11.73 14.24 -10.22
N ILE A 627 -11.17 14.38 -11.43
CA ILE A 627 -10.39 15.56 -11.83
C ILE A 627 -11.24 16.83 -11.75
N ILE A 628 -12.46 16.81 -12.29
CA ILE A 628 -13.39 17.95 -12.25
C ILE A 628 -13.67 18.37 -10.80
N LEU A 629 -14.03 17.43 -9.92
CA LEU A 629 -14.31 17.74 -8.52
C LEU A 629 -13.06 18.18 -7.75
N GLY A 630 -11.90 17.58 -8.02
CA GLY A 630 -10.62 17.98 -7.43
C GLY A 630 -10.23 19.40 -7.80
N ILE A 631 -10.42 19.80 -9.06
CA ILE A 631 -10.21 21.19 -9.49
C ILE A 631 -11.21 22.14 -8.79
N LYS A 632 -12.49 21.76 -8.66
CA LYS A 632 -13.46 22.58 -7.90
C LYS A 632 -13.10 22.70 -6.41
N HIS A 633 -12.48 21.67 -5.84
CA HIS A 633 -12.13 21.62 -4.43
C HIS A 633 -10.84 22.39 -4.10
N TYR A 634 -9.77 22.12 -4.85
CA TYR A 634 -8.43 22.64 -4.59
C TYR A 634 -7.96 23.72 -5.58
N GLY A 635 -8.56 23.86 -6.76
CA GLY A 635 -8.04 24.72 -7.83
C GLY A 635 -7.79 26.16 -7.38
N ARG A 636 -8.75 26.78 -6.69
CA ARG A 636 -8.59 28.13 -6.12
C ARG A 636 -7.49 28.21 -5.06
N GLU A 637 -7.27 27.14 -4.30
CA GLU A 637 -6.26 27.06 -3.24
C GLU A 637 -4.84 26.95 -3.81
N TYR A 638 -4.69 26.21 -4.91
CA TYR A 638 -3.44 26.09 -5.67
C TYR A 638 -3.27 27.19 -6.73
N GLY A 639 -4.09 28.24 -6.68
CA GLY A 639 -3.91 29.42 -7.53
C GLY A 639 -4.34 29.27 -8.99
N LEU A 640 -5.24 28.33 -9.32
CA LEU A 640 -5.92 28.31 -10.62
C LEU A 640 -6.59 29.67 -10.85
N ASP A 641 -6.19 30.34 -11.92
CA ASP A 641 -6.70 31.67 -12.22
C ASP A 641 -8.20 31.63 -12.59
N ARG A 642 -8.92 32.70 -12.26
CA ARG A 642 -10.37 32.81 -12.51
C ARG A 642 -10.71 33.00 -13.97
N ASP A 643 -9.79 33.56 -14.75
CA ASP A 643 -9.99 33.84 -16.18
C ASP A 643 -9.64 32.62 -17.05
N VAL A 644 -9.06 31.56 -16.47
CA VAL A 644 -8.79 30.28 -17.15
C VAL A 644 -10.06 29.43 -17.21
N PHE A 645 -10.55 29.24 -18.44
CA PHE A 645 -11.67 28.34 -18.72
C PHE A 645 -11.22 26.89 -18.86
N ILE A 646 -11.98 26.00 -18.22
CA ILE A 646 -11.84 24.55 -18.31
C ILE A 646 -13.06 24.01 -19.06
N TYR A 647 -12.82 23.41 -20.21
CA TYR A 647 -13.85 22.84 -21.05
C TYR A 647 -13.92 21.32 -20.90
N VAL A 648 -15.12 20.75 -20.96
CA VAL A 648 -15.36 19.31 -20.81
C VAL A 648 -16.10 18.80 -22.05
N ASP A 649 -15.57 17.78 -22.71
CA ASP A 649 -16.09 17.28 -24.00
C ASP A 649 -16.05 15.74 -24.11
N GLY A 650 -16.77 15.21 -25.10
CA GLY A 650 -16.99 13.79 -25.33
C GLY A 650 -18.00 13.21 -24.35
N SER A 651 -17.96 11.89 -24.17
CA SER A 651 -18.90 11.18 -23.31
C SER A 651 -18.77 11.56 -21.82
N VAL A 652 -17.69 12.25 -21.42
CA VAL A 652 -17.55 12.86 -20.09
C VAL A 652 -18.77 13.73 -19.74
N VAL A 653 -19.26 14.55 -20.69
CA VAL A 653 -20.42 15.43 -20.47
C VAL A 653 -21.67 14.62 -20.12
N THR A 654 -22.03 13.64 -20.96
CA THR A 654 -23.19 12.78 -20.73
C THR A 654 -23.06 11.95 -19.44
N THR A 655 -21.86 11.45 -19.13
CA THR A 655 -21.63 10.72 -17.88
C THR A 655 -21.87 11.61 -16.66
N SER A 656 -21.35 12.84 -16.68
CA SER A 656 -21.44 13.80 -15.58
C SER A 656 -22.85 14.39 -15.42
N GLU A 657 -23.41 15.00 -16.47
CA GLU A 657 -24.71 15.69 -16.43
C GLU A 657 -25.90 14.75 -16.22
N ARG A 658 -25.76 13.47 -16.59
CA ARG A 658 -26.87 12.52 -16.60
C ARG A 658 -26.61 11.26 -15.79
N LEU A 659 -25.54 10.52 -16.06
CA LEU A 659 -25.40 9.17 -15.48
C LEU A 659 -25.07 9.22 -13.98
N TYR A 660 -24.20 10.15 -13.55
CA TYR A 660 -23.95 10.45 -12.15
C TYR A 660 -25.12 11.18 -11.50
N ALA A 661 -25.66 12.21 -12.17
CA ALA A 661 -26.84 12.96 -11.75
C ALA A 661 -28.07 12.09 -11.43
N GLU A 662 -28.33 11.06 -12.23
CA GLU A 662 -29.43 10.12 -11.98
C GLU A 662 -29.13 9.14 -10.81
N GLN A 663 -27.93 9.11 -10.24
CA GLN A 663 -27.43 8.10 -9.29
C GLN A 663 -26.83 8.69 -7.99
N LEU A 664 -27.17 9.92 -7.63
CA LEU A 664 -26.64 10.63 -6.44
C LEU A 664 -26.63 9.80 -5.15
N GLY A 665 -27.64 8.95 -4.89
CA GLY A 665 -27.68 8.08 -3.70
C GLY A 665 -26.54 7.06 -3.56
N TYR A 666 -25.68 6.91 -4.58
CA TYR A 666 -24.44 6.10 -4.55
C TYR A 666 -23.16 6.94 -4.49
N MET A 667 -23.27 8.28 -4.50
CA MET A 667 -22.17 9.23 -4.35
C MET A 667 -21.97 9.62 -2.88
N LYS A 668 -20.87 10.31 -2.56
CA LYS A 668 -20.59 10.77 -1.18
C LYS A 668 -21.73 11.67 -0.63
N PRO A 669 -22.07 11.60 0.68
CA PRO A 669 -23.22 12.29 1.27
C PRO A 669 -23.34 13.79 0.96
N TYR A 670 -22.21 14.50 0.83
CA TYR A 670 -22.21 15.94 0.56
C TYR A 670 -22.70 16.31 -0.85
N LEU A 671 -22.67 15.36 -1.80
CA LEU A 671 -23.16 15.54 -3.18
C LEU A 671 -24.62 15.07 -3.36
N GLN A 672 -25.20 14.39 -2.36
CA GLN A 672 -26.54 13.78 -2.50
C GLN A 672 -27.69 14.81 -2.51
N HIS A 673 -27.41 16.05 -2.10
CA HIS A 673 -28.37 17.14 -1.99
C HIS A 673 -28.00 18.37 -2.84
N SER A 674 -26.94 18.29 -3.64
CA SER A 674 -26.54 19.34 -4.60
C SER A 674 -27.46 19.36 -5.83
N ASP A 675 -27.61 20.50 -6.51
CA ASP A 675 -28.18 20.50 -7.87
C ASP A 675 -27.25 19.66 -8.78
N PRO A 676 -27.74 18.59 -9.44
CA PRO A 676 -26.91 17.77 -10.30
C PRO A 676 -26.17 18.53 -11.42
N ARG A 677 -26.71 19.68 -11.86
CA ARG A 677 -26.10 20.57 -12.86
C ARG A 677 -24.84 21.26 -12.32
N GLU A 678 -24.83 21.55 -11.03
CA GLU A 678 -23.76 22.30 -10.36
C GLU A 678 -22.72 21.39 -9.69
N ILE A 679 -22.88 20.06 -9.73
CA ILE A 679 -21.86 19.13 -9.21
C ILE A 679 -20.59 19.24 -10.04
N PHE A 680 -20.67 19.00 -11.35
CA PHE A 680 -19.50 18.93 -12.23
C PHE A 680 -19.19 20.25 -12.96
N PHE A 681 -20.19 21.09 -13.18
CA PHE A 681 -20.01 22.33 -13.94
C PHE A 681 -20.06 23.57 -13.04
N SER A 682 -19.57 24.69 -13.56
CA SER A 682 -19.51 25.99 -12.87
C SER A 682 -19.31 27.10 -13.90
N GLU A 683 -19.20 28.36 -13.46
CA GLU A 683 -18.95 29.48 -14.37
C GLU A 683 -17.66 29.32 -15.21
N ASN A 684 -16.62 28.70 -14.64
CA ASN A 684 -15.33 28.45 -15.30
C ASN A 684 -15.12 27.00 -15.79
N ILE A 685 -15.94 26.02 -15.36
CA ILE A 685 -15.90 24.63 -15.84
C ILE A 685 -17.15 24.34 -16.67
N ARG A 686 -17.00 24.23 -18.00
CA ARG A 686 -18.11 24.27 -18.97
C ARG A 686 -18.17 23.04 -19.87
N ALA A 687 -19.36 22.46 -20.03
CA ALA A 687 -19.62 21.47 -21.06
C ALA A 687 -19.50 22.07 -22.47
N VAL A 688 -18.85 21.36 -23.39
CA VAL A 688 -18.78 21.69 -24.82
C VAL A 688 -19.91 20.97 -25.54
N ALA A 689 -20.62 21.69 -26.42
CA ALA A 689 -21.58 21.05 -27.31
C ALA A 689 -20.85 20.08 -28.26
N ASN A 690 -21.46 18.92 -28.56
CA ASN A 690 -20.89 17.93 -29.47
C ASN A 690 -21.01 18.37 -30.96
N ASP A 691 -20.35 19.48 -31.28
CA ASP A 691 -20.30 20.22 -32.54
C ASP A 691 -18.86 20.65 -32.76
N ASP A 692 -18.24 20.26 -33.87
CA ASP A 692 -16.88 20.66 -34.21
C ASP A 692 -16.72 22.18 -34.29
N GLY A 693 -17.78 22.92 -34.67
CA GLY A 693 -17.77 24.39 -34.61
C GLY A 693 -17.62 24.93 -33.18
N ALA A 694 -18.22 24.29 -32.18
CA ALA A 694 -18.05 24.64 -30.77
C ALA A 694 -16.63 24.36 -30.29
N ARG A 695 -16.05 23.23 -30.73
CA ARG A 695 -14.67 22.86 -30.43
C ARG A 695 -13.66 23.86 -31.00
N GLU A 696 -13.84 24.32 -32.24
CA GLU A 696 -12.98 25.38 -32.82
C GLU A 696 -13.14 26.73 -32.10
N ARG A 697 -14.37 27.08 -31.68
CA ARG A 697 -14.62 28.35 -30.96
C ARG A 697 -13.90 28.42 -29.62
N ILE A 698 -13.82 27.31 -28.86
CA ILE A 698 -13.10 27.33 -27.57
C ILE A 698 -11.58 27.43 -27.76
N LEU A 699 -11.03 26.82 -28.83
CA LEU A 699 -9.61 26.87 -29.19
C LEU A 699 -9.14 28.25 -29.69
N SER A 700 -10.05 29.21 -29.83
CA SER A 700 -9.69 30.59 -30.19
C SER A 700 -9.08 31.39 -29.01
N ASN A 701 -9.03 30.82 -27.80
CA ASN A 701 -8.43 31.43 -26.61
C ASN A 701 -7.66 30.36 -25.80
N PRO A 702 -6.67 30.75 -24.96
CA PRO A 702 -6.01 29.85 -24.03
C PRO A 702 -7.04 29.19 -23.09
N CYS A 703 -6.97 27.86 -22.94
CA CYS A 703 -7.89 27.10 -22.09
C CYS A 703 -7.35 25.70 -21.76
N ALA A 704 -7.96 25.05 -20.76
CA ALA A 704 -7.76 23.62 -20.49
C ALA A 704 -8.98 22.80 -20.92
N ILE A 705 -8.77 21.57 -21.38
CA ILE A 705 -9.80 20.75 -22.03
C ILE A 705 -9.75 19.31 -21.50
N ILE A 706 -10.75 18.90 -20.73
CA ILE A 706 -10.95 17.52 -20.27
C ILE A 706 -11.80 16.78 -21.30
N ALA A 707 -11.21 15.83 -22.02
CA ALA A 707 -11.90 15.16 -23.13
C ALA A 707 -11.66 13.65 -23.18
N SER A 708 -12.70 12.88 -23.50
CA SER A 708 -12.59 11.44 -23.74
C SER A 708 -12.36 11.09 -25.22
N PRO A 709 -11.71 9.96 -25.54
CA PRO A 709 -11.08 8.97 -24.65
C PRO A 709 -9.59 9.27 -24.36
N VAL A 710 -9.06 8.69 -23.28
CA VAL A 710 -7.63 8.77 -22.89
C VAL A 710 -6.64 8.39 -24.00
N THR A 711 -7.04 7.50 -24.93
CA THR A 711 -6.15 7.00 -26.00
C THR A 711 -5.85 8.03 -27.09
N MET A 712 -6.68 9.07 -27.23
CA MET A 712 -6.62 10.09 -28.29
C MET A 712 -6.63 9.52 -29.72
N GLN A 713 -7.17 8.32 -29.93
CA GLN A 713 -7.28 7.67 -31.25
C GLN A 713 -8.57 8.05 -32.00
N GLY A 714 -9.62 8.42 -31.28
CA GLY A 714 -10.91 8.85 -31.82
C GLY A 714 -11.62 9.82 -30.87
N GLY A 715 -12.88 10.15 -31.15
CA GLY A 715 -13.69 11.02 -30.28
C GLY A 715 -13.17 12.46 -30.14
N ALA A 716 -13.58 13.12 -29.06
CA ALA A 716 -13.27 14.53 -28.80
C ALA A 716 -11.77 14.77 -28.53
N SER A 717 -11.12 13.93 -27.71
CA SER A 717 -9.70 14.11 -27.41
C SER A 717 -8.81 14.02 -28.67
N ALA A 718 -9.15 13.16 -29.64
CA ALA A 718 -8.45 13.10 -30.92
C ALA A 718 -8.69 14.35 -31.80
N PHE A 719 -9.86 15.01 -31.69
CA PHE A 719 -10.12 16.27 -32.37
C PHE A 719 -9.16 17.37 -31.87
N TYR A 720 -8.98 17.47 -30.55
CA TYR A 720 -8.11 18.46 -29.93
C TYR A 720 -6.63 18.15 -30.18
N ARG A 721 -6.22 16.89 -29.99
CA ARG A 721 -4.85 16.44 -30.23
C ARG A 721 -4.32 16.90 -31.59
N ARG A 722 -5.06 16.64 -32.68
CA ARG A 722 -4.67 17.00 -34.07
C ARG A 722 -4.43 18.50 -34.31
N ARG A 723 -4.91 19.36 -33.40
CA ARG A 723 -4.74 20.83 -33.45
C ARG A 723 -3.65 21.32 -32.50
N LEU A 724 -3.48 20.64 -31.37
CA LEU A 724 -2.61 21.08 -30.27
C LEU A 724 -1.20 20.48 -30.32
N GLU A 725 -1.02 19.25 -30.83
CA GLU A 725 0.23 18.49 -30.71
C GLU A 725 1.44 19.08 -31.46
N LYS A 726 1.19 20.06 -32.35
CA LYS A 726 2.19 20.68 -33.24
C LYS A 726 2.67 22.07 -32.79
N SER A 727 2.39 22.50 -31.55
CA SER A 727 2.99 23.71 -30.95
C SER A 727 3.49 23.43 -29.54
N SER A 728 4.68 23.95 -29.21
CA SER A 728 5.31 23.91 -27.88
C SER A 728 4.74 24.92 -26.87
N GLU A 729 3.81 25.77 -27.32
CA GLU A 729 2.99 26.62 -26.46
C GLU A 729 1.91 25.79 -25.75
N ASN A 730 1.49 24.66 -26.34
CA ASN A 730 0.47 23.78 -25.80
C ASN A 730 1.04 22.70 -24.87
N ALA A 731 0.16 22.07 -24.09
CA ALA A 731 0.50 20.91 -23.26
C ALA A 731 -0.55 19.79 -23.33
N VAL A 732 -0.14 18.59 -22.92
CA VAL A 732 -1.01 17.45 -22.65
C VAL A 732 -0.69 16.86 -21.27
N ILE A 733 -1.71 16.65 -20.44
CA ILE A 733 -1.58 16.05 -19.11
C ILE A 733 -2.13 14.62 -19.17
N LEU A 734 -1.23 13.64 -19.25
CA LEU A 734 -1.57 12.22 -19.33
C LEU A 734 -1.63 11.59 -17.93
N PRO A 735 -2.52 10.60 -17.71
CA PRO A 735 -2.44 9.72 -16.54
C PRO A 735 -1.07 9.03 -16.45
N SER A 736 -0.53 8.87 -15.24
CA SER A 736 0.75 8.19 -14.99
C SER A 736 0.80 6.78 -15.62
N ASN A 737 -0.32 6.05 -15.51
CA ASN A 737 -0.52 4.70 -16.04
C ASN A 737 -0.91 4.65 -17.54
N ALA A 738 -1.07 5.81 -18.21
CA ALA A 738 -1.40 5.85 -19.64
C ALA A 738 -0.32 5.12 -20.46
N ALA A 739 -0.74 4.15 -21.26
CA ALA A 739 0.17 3.29 -22.00
C ALA A 739 1.10 4.12 -22.90
N SER A 740 2.35 3.68 -23.06
CA SER A 740 3.37 4.39 -23.84
C SER A 740 2.96 4.63 -25.30
N TYR A 741 2.01 3.86 -25.83
CA TYR A 741 1.50 3.99 -27.20
C TYR A 741 0.27 4.89 -27.35
N TYR A 742 -0.29 5.43 -26.25
CA TYR A 742 -1.39 6.40 -26.36
C TYR A 742 -0.85 7.68 -27.04
N GLY A 743 -1.51 8.11 -28.11
CA GLY A 743 -0.99 9.15 -29.01
C GLY A 743 0.01 8.67 -30.09
N THR A 744 0.65 7.49 -29.98
CA THR A 744 1.87 7.21 -30.79
C THR A 744 1.68 6.44 -32.10
N HIS A 745 0.46 6.25 -32.60
CA HIS A 745 0.29 5.82 -34.00
C HIS A 745 0.64 6.99 -34.93
N ARG A 746 1.92 7.08 -35.30
CA ARG A 746 2.51 8.10 -36.17
C ARG A 746 3.01 7.48 -37.48
N ALA A 747 3.12 8.29 -38.52
CA ALA A 747 4.00 7.98 -39.65
C ALA A 747 5.47 8.30 -39.29
N GLU A 748 6.43 7.70 -40.00
CA GLU A 748 7.84 8.11 -39.87
C GLU A 748 7.98 9.59 -40.25
N GLY A 749 8.51 10.41 -39.31
CA GLY A 749 8.75 11.84 -39.52
C GLY A 749 7.82 12.81 -38.77
N GLU A 750 6.84 12.34 -37.98
CA GLU A 750 6.02 13.22 -37.14
C GLU A 750 6.58 13.38 -35.72
N GLU A 751 7.03 14.60 -35.39
CA GLU A 751 7.42 15.01 -34.03
C GLU A 751 6.27 15.76 -33.34
N GLU A 752 5.97 15.37 -32.10
CA GLU A 752 5.11 16.14 -31.19
C GLU A 752 5.94 17.25 -30.55
N GLN A 753 5.41 18.48 -30.53
CA GLN A 753 6.11 19.65 -29.99
C GLN A 753 5.53 20.15 -28.66
N TRP A 754 4.30 19.78 -28.32
CA TRP A 754 3.65 20.14 -27.07
C TRP A 754 4.35 19.58 -25.82
N ARG A 755 4.20 20.26 -24.68
CA ARG A 755 4.67 19.76 -23.38
C ARG A 755 3.87 18.53 -22.96
N VAL A 756 4.52 17.39 -22.74
CA VAL A 756 3.87 16.20 -22.18
C VAL A 756 4.14 16.14 -20.68
N GLU A 757 3.08 16.22 -19.88
CA GLU A 757 3.12 16.03 -18.43
C GLU A 757 2.47 14.69 -18.05
N ARG A 758 2.95 14.04 -16.98
CA ARG A 758 2.36 12.78 -16.48
C ARG A 758 2.00 12.91 -15.00
N VAL A 759 0.72 12.77 -14.68
CA VAL A 759 0.17 12.97 -13.33
C VAL A 759 -0.58 11.70 -12.88
N SER A 760 -0.38 11.29 -11.63
CA SER A 760 -1.04 10.09 -11.10
C SER A 760 -2.41 10.43 -10.51
N PHE A 761 -3.47 10.13 -11.25
CA PHE A 761 -4.83 10.11 -10.70
C PHE A 761 -5.10 8.69 -10.22
N ALA A 762 -4.67 8.40 -8.99
CA ALA A 762 -4.89 7.11 -8.36
C ALA A 762 -6.39 6.78 -8.37
N ALA A 763 -6.73 5.60 -8.86
CA ALA A 763 -8.07 5.01 -8.84
C ALA A 763 -8.01 3.51 -8.52
N HIS A 764 -6.82 2.99 -8.22
CA HIS A 764 -6.57 1.60 -7.84
C HIS A 764 -5.62 1.61 -6.65
N CYS A 765 -5.63 0.54 -5.86
CA CYS A 765 -4.70 0.37 -4.76
C CYS A 765 -3.25 0.28 -5.25
N THR A 766 -2.42 1.09 -4.62
CA THR A 766 -0.96 1.00 -4.67
C THR A 766 -0.47 -0.24 -3.93
N GLN A 767 0.84 -0.50 -4.02
CA GLN A 767 1.45 -1.67 -3.40
C GLN A 767 1.16 -1.81 -1.90
N ASP A 768 1.31 -0.72 -1.14
CA ASP A 768 1.16 -0.74 0.33
C ASP A 768 -0.31 -0.93 0.75
N GLU A 769 -1.25 -0.40 -0.03
CA GLU A 769 -2.69 -0.60 0.18
C GLU A 769 -3.11 -2.05 -0.10
N LEU A 770 -2.56 -2.68 -1.16
CA LEU A 770 -2.79 -4.10 -1.46
C LEU A 770 -2.26 -5.00 -0.33
N LEU A 771 -1.08 -4.70 0.22
CA LEU A 771 -0.55 -5.38 1.41
C LEU A 771 -1.49 -5.16 2.62
N GLY A 772 -1.93 -3.94 2.87
CA GLY A 772 -2.88 -3.61 3.95
C GLY A 772 -4.25 -4.30 3.84
N ILE A 773 -4.72 -4.62 2.63
CA ILE A 773 -5.90 -5.47 2.40
C ILE A 773 -5.63 -6.90 2.89
N THR A 774 -4.46 -7.47 2.59
CA THR A 774 -4.11 -8.83 3.03
C THR A 774 -3.93 -8.93 4.54
N GLU A 775 -3.38 -7.93 5.21
CA GLU A 775 -3.28 -7.88 6.68
C GLU A 775 -4.66 -7.84 7.36
N LYS A 776 -5.62 -7.08 6.80
CA LYS A 776 -6.98 -6.93 7.33
C LYS A 776 -7.81 -8.20 7.15
N LEU A 777 -7.77 -8.80 5.96
CA LEU A 777 -8.59 -9.97 5.59
C LEU A 777 -7.97 -11.32 5.97
N LYS A 778 -6.65 -11.35 6.21
CA LYS A 778 -5.84 -12.55 6.53
C LYS A 778 -6.12 -13.74 5.60
N PRO A 779 -6.02 -13.55 4.28
CA PRO A 779 -6.40 -14.59 3.33
C PRO A 779 -5.52 -15.83 3.46
N ARG A 780 -6.12 -17.01 3.51
CA ARG A 780 -5.36 -18.26 3.57
C ARG A 780 -4.66 -18.58 2.25
N GLN A 781 -5.22 -18.11 1.13
CA GLN A 781 -4.65 -18.21 -0.20
C GLN A 781 -4.99 -16.96 -1.01
N ILE A 782 -4.12 -16.59 -1.95
CA ILE A 782 -4.31 -15.41 -2.82
C ILE A 782 -4.13 -15.84 -4.27
N ILE A 783 -5.04 -15.43 -5.15
CA ILE A 783 -4.86 -15.44 -6.61
C ILE A 783 -4.66 -14.00 -7.05
N LEU A 784 -3.56 -13.71 -7.74
CA LEU A 784 -3.29 -12.40 -8.32
C LEU A 784 -3.72 -12.35 -9.79
N ILE A 785 -4.50 -11.33 -10.13
CA ILE A 785 -5.06 -11.03 -11.45
C ILE A 785 -4.84 -9.55 -11.79
N HIS A 786 -5.35 -9.12 -12.95
CA HIS A 786 -5.43 -7.75 -13.44
C HIS A 786 -4.15 -6.93 -13.17
N GLY A 787 -3.09 -7.27 -13.91
CA GLY A 787 -1.76 -6.72 -13.69
C GLY A 787 -0.76 -7.29 -14.67
N SER A 788 0.30 -6.53 -14.97
CA SER A 788 1.37 -7.05 -15.81
C SER A 788 2.11 -8.19 -15.09
N ARG A 789 2.68 -9.14 -15.85
CA ARG A 789 3.47 -10.25 -15.25
C ARG A 789 4.51 -9.76 -14.24
N ARG A 790 5.19 -8.65 -14.53
CA ARG A 790 6.17 -8.02 -13.63
C ARG A 790 5.54 -7.58 -12.30
N ARG A 791 4.40 -6.88 -12.34
CA ARG A 791 3.67 -6.40 -11.15
C ARG A 791 3.16 -7.56 -10.31
N ILE A 792 2.55 -8.55 -10.95
CA ILE A 792 2.07 -9.77 -10.30
C ILE A 792 3.23 -10.54 -9.65
N SER A 793 4.40 -10.64 -10.29
CA SER A 793 5.58 -11.29 -9.71
C SER A 793 6.17 -10.54 -8.50
N ASP A 794 6.29 -9.21 -8.53
CA ASP A 794 6.79 -8.43 -7.37
C ASP A 794 5.84 -8.54 -6.17
N LEU A 795 4.54 -8.39 -6.40
CA LEU A 795 3.52 -8.52 -5.35
C LEU A 795 3.45 -9.96 -4.80
N ALA A 796 3.53 -10.97 -5.67
CA ALA A 796 3.60 -12.38 -5.25
C ALA A 796 4.83 -12.65 -4.38
N PHE A 797 6.00 -12.13 -4.74
CA PHE A 797 7.24 -12.30 -3.97
C PHE A 797 7.10 -11.75 -2.55
N ARG A 798 6.44 -10.60 -2.40
CA ARG A 798 6.21 -9.94 -1.09
C ARG A 798 5.17 -10.64 -0.22
N LEU A 799 4.13 -11.21 -0.83
CA LEU A 799 3.06 -11.91 -0.10
C LEU A 799 3.36 -13.39 0.19
N ALA A 800 4.29 -14.01 -0.53
CA ALA A 800 4.67 -15.42 -0.38
C ALA A 800 5.21 -15.88 1.00
N PRO A 801 5.81 -15.02 1.87
CA PRO A 801 6.21 -15.43 3.22
C PRO A 801 5.03 -15.86 4.10
N ASP A 802 3.91 -15.16 3.99
CA ASP A 802 2.75 -15.30 4.90
C ASP A 802 1.54 -16.00 4.24
N HIS A 803 1.45 -15.96 2.91
CA HIS A 803 0.28 -16.45 2.16
C HIS A 803 0.66 -17.41 1.03
N LYS A 804 -0.22 -18.38 0.75
CA LYS A 804 -0.09 -19.24 -0.44
C LYS A 804 -0.58 -18.50 -1.68
N ILE A 805 0.34 -18.11 -2.55
CA ILE A 805 0.06 -17.34 -3.77
C ILE A 805 -0.14 -18.23 -4.99
N HIS A 806 -1.02 -17.80 -5.88
CA HIS A 806 -1.26 -18.37 -7.20
C HIS A 806 -1.24 -17.24 -8.24
N THR A 807 -0.50 -17.43 -9.33
CA THR A 807 -0.36 -16.46 -10.43
C THR A 807 -0.71 -17.11 -11.77
N PRO A 808 -1.99 -17.41 -12.01
CA PRO A 808 -2.41 -18.20 -13.18
C PRO A 808 -2.18 -17.44 -14.49
N THR A 809 -2.10 -18.20 -15.57
CA THR A 809 -2.12 -17.70 -16.94
C THR A 809 -3.52 -17.80 -17.55
N VAL A 810 -3.80 -17.03 -18.61
CA VAL A 810 -5.07 -17.13 -19.33
C VAL A 810 -5.30 -18.54 -19.87
N GLY A 811 -6.47 -19.12 -19.56
CA GLY A 811 -6.87 -20.49 -19.86
C GLY A 811 -6.63 -21.47 -18.70
N GLU A 812 -5.72 -21.16 -17.77
CA GLU A 812 -5.31 -22.01 -16.66
C GLU A 812 -6.41 -22.18 -15.60
N THR A 813 -6.43 -23.34 -14.93
CA THR A 813 -7.39 -23.66 -13.88
C THR A 813 -6.68 -24.00 -12.57
N VAL A 814 -6.80 -23.11 -11.59
CA VAL A 814 -6.33 -23.32 -10.21
C VAL A 814 -7.41 -24.08 -9.44
N ARG A 815 -7.07 -25.28 -8.96
CA ARG A 815 -7.93 -26.05 -8.05
C ARG A 815 -7.43 -25.94 -6.63
N THR A 816 -8.31 -25.60 -5.71
CA THR A 816 -7.95 -25.45 -4.30
C THR A 816 -9.01 -25.99 -3.35
N VAL A 817 -8.57 -26.32 -2.14
CA VAL A 817 -9.43 -26.65 -1.01
C VAL A 817 -9.55 -25.38 -0.16
N LEU A 818 -10.78 -24.92 0.04
CA LEU A 818 -11.08 -23.76 0.89
C LEU A 818 -11.10 -24.19 2.37
#